data_AF-A0A8J9VGJ3-F1
#
_entry.id   AF-A0A8J9VGJ3-F1
#
_cell.length_a   1.000
_cell.length_b   1.000
_cell.length_c   1.000
_cell.angle_alpha   90.00
_cell.angle_beta   90.00
_cell.angle_gamma   90.00
#
_symmetry.space_group_name_H-M   'P 1'
#
loop_
_entity.id
_entity.type
_entity.pdbx_description
1 polymer ?
#
loop_
_entity_poly.entity_id
_entity_poly.type
_entity_poly.pdbx_seq_one_letter_code
_entity_poly.pdbx_strand_id
1 'polypeptide(L)'
;MISIADIELIENILKWNSTPGADEMLIDSTKENVNFSENVYHTIKSVNENIANICNDSNDRITNLTEFSDTADEYDIFEASVIIILFLLIVVTVIGNTLIISAVVTTKRLRTVTNCFVTSLAVADLLVGIFVMPPAIAVHISEHYKDGIGYKRIELNFLAASVMLILTIIVAVAAATEIDPAAQQIIIFKEKTSGPVGILTTSAGAPVERDEALNTLNTRLIFNEYFMDTMTHLVRERIPERLVHAKAGGAFGYFEVTHDITHICKAKLFSKIGKRTPVAARFSPVVVERGGSDTSRDARGFSVKFYTEDGNFDIVGFNTPMYVYNDARLFPTFVRAQKKNPATNLFDSNTFWDFLTLQPESLHMFLLVFGDRGIPNGYRHMPGFGIHTYQVVNEYGDIYFVRFHFTPDAGIKNLRAEQARQIGAEDPDYNTRDLYRAIGKGDFPSWTVSIQVLTLDDVKNSEINVFDVTNTIPLGEFPLHPVGKFVLNKNPVNYFAEIEQLAFSPANLVPGILGAPDKVFEARRLAYRDAQYYRLGANFNRIPVNCPFQTSTFTYNRDGRPPLKDNEKDIPNYFPNSFNGPVPYIDKKKSELIEIVECEPNNFKQATELYVNEMTSDERTRLVENVLYSLGPAASWLQKKAVKIFSLIHPDLGYRIEQGLLANVTKNYDIY
;
A
#
# COMPACT_ATOMS: atom_id res chain seq x y z
N MET A 1 -4.11 57.36 27.22
CA MET A 1 -4.02 57.09 28.67
C MET A 1 -4.16 55.60 28.86
N ILE A 2 -3.00 54.95 29.02
CA ILE A 2 -2.62 53.89 29.98
C ILE A 2 -3.82 53.23 30.70
N SER A 3 -3.91 51.90 30.71
CA SER A 3 -2.94 51.02 31.39
C SER A 3 -2.82 49.66 30.68
N ILE A 4 -1.69 49.09 30.23
CA ILE A 4 -0.26 48.93 30.68
C ILE A 4 -0.06 48.08 31.96
N ALA A 5 -1.08 47.85 32.80
CA ALA A 5 -0.94 46.96 33.97
C ALA A 5 -1.68 45.60 33.85
N ASP A 6 -2.55 45.40 32.86
CA ASP A 6 -3.32 44.14 32.74
C ASP A 6 -2.76 43.18 31.65
N ILE A 7 -1.74 43.60 30.91
CA ILE A 7 -1.03 42.74 29.94
C ILE A 7 0.12 41.95 30.62
N GLU A 8 0.56 42.35 31.81
CA GLU A 8 1.62 41.67 32.57
C GLU A 8 1.15 40.41 33.33
N LEU A 9 -0.16 40.11 33.38
CA LEU A 9 -0.67 38.89 34.00
C LEU A 9 -0.77 37.69 33.02
N ILE A 10 -0.75 37.94 31.71
CA ILE A 10 -0.83 36.90 30.66
C ILE A 10 0.57 36.56 30.11
N GLU A 11 1.50 37.52 30.08
CA GLU A 11 2.87 37.27 29.61
C GLU A 11 3.75 36.51 30.62
N ASN A 12 3.33 36.40 31.90
CA ASN A 12 4.07 35.64 32.92
C ASN A 12 3.69 34.15 33.02
N ILE A 13 2.74 33.66 32.20
CA ILE A 13 2.44 32.21 32.08
C ILE A 13 3.16 31.58 30.87
N LEU A 14 3.74 32.38 29.97
CA LEU A 14 4.26 31.91 28.67
C LEU A 14 5.78 31.99 28.49
N LYS A 15 6.58 31.96 29.56
CA LYS A 15 8.02 31.69 29.43
C LYS A 15 8.52 30.62 30.40
N TRP A 16 8.83 29.48 29.76
CA TRP A 16 9.89 28.51 30.05
C TRP A 16 9.52 27.14 30.67
N ASN A 17 9.66 26.15 29.78
CA ASN A 17 10.10 24.77 29.93
C ASN A 17 9.11 23.60 29.85
N SER A 18 9.53 22.67 28.98
CA SER A 18 9.34 21.21 28.94
C SER A 18 8.02 20.63 28.39
N THR A 19 8.17 19.83 27.32
CA THR A 19 7.27 18.78 26.73
C THR A 19 6.24 18.17 27.70
N PRO A 20 5.05 17.68 27.25
CA PRO A 20 4.82 16.83 26.06
C PRO A 20 3.46 17.09 25.33
N GLY A 21 3.08 16.27 24.33
CA GLY A 21 1.70 16.34 23.81
C GLY A 21 1.34 15.44 22.63
N ALA A 22 1.56 14.12 22.73
CA ALA A 22 0.92 13.14 21.83
C ALA A 22 -0.59 12.96 22.12
N ASP A 23 -1.13 13.69 23.11
CA ASP A 23 -2.50 13.54 23.60
C ASP A 23 -3.50 14.54 22.98
N GLU A 24 -3.06 15.63 22.34
CA GLU A 24 -4.00 16.62 21.76
C GLU A 24 -4.62 16.16 20.43
N MET A 25 -3.95 15.30 19.65
CA MET A 25 -4.53 14.75 18.41
C MET A 25 -5.59 13.66 18.62
N LEU A 26 -5.57 12.97 19.77
CA LEU A 26 -6.58 11.97 20.10
C LEU A 26 -7.90 12.64 20.51
N ILE A 27 -7.83 13.77 21.20
CA ILE A 27 -9.00 14.48 21.72
C ILE A 27 -9.79 15.15 20.59
N ASP A 28 -9.12 15.68 19.56
CA ASP A 28 -9.79 16.40 18.47
C ASP A 28 -10.57 15.47 17.53
N SER A 29 -10.01 14.30 17.18
CA SER A 29 -10.74 13.31 16.36
C SER A 29 -11.96 12.70 17.08
N THR A 30 -11.92 12.62 18.41
CA THR A 30 -13.07 12.20 19.21
C THR A 30 -14.09 13.33 19.35
N LYS A 31 -13.65 14.59 19.48
CA LYS A 31 -14.56 15.76 19.55
C LYS A 31 -15.26 16.02 18.23
N GLU A 32 -14.61 15.84 17.09
CA GLU A 32 -15.25 16.01 15.77
C GLU A 32 -16.25 14.90 15.46
N ASN A 33 -15.95 13.63 15.80
CA ASN A 33 -16.91 12.53 15.68
C ASN A 33 -18.09 12.68 16.65
N VAL A 34 -17.85 13.16 17.88
CA VAL A 34 -18.92 13.45 18.86
C VAL A 34 -19.78 14.62 18.37
N ASN A 35 -19.20 15.73 17.92
CA ASN A 35 -19.92 16.90 17.39
C ASN A 35 -20.72 16.59 16.11
N PHE A 36 -20.20 15.75 15.22
CA PHE A 36 -20.96 15.29 14.05
C PHE A 36 -22.13 14.40 14.46
N SER A 37 -21.91 13.47 15.40
CA SER A 37 -23.00 12.62 15.94
C SER A 37 -24.06 13.42 16.71
N GLU A 38 -23.66 14.45 17.45
CA GLU A 38 -24.55 15.32 18.23
C GLU A 38 -25.39 16.21 17.30
N ASN A 39 -24.79 16.79 16.27
CA ASN A 39 -25.51 17.59 15.28
C ASN A 39 -26.48 16.75 14.45
N VAL A 40 -26.09 15.52 14.09
CA VAL A 40 -26.99 14.56 13.42
C VAL A 40 -28.11 14.13 14.37
N TYR A 41 -27.83 13.85 15.64
CA TYR A 41 -28.83 13.50 16.64
C TYR A 41 -29.83 14.65 16.91
N HIS A 42 -29.36 15.89 17.02
CA HIS A 42 -30.20 17.07 17.19
C HIS A 42 -31.06 17.36 15.95
N THR A 43 -30.52 17.14 14.76
CA THR A 43 -31.28 17.28 13.50
C THR A 43 -32.36 16.19 13.40
N ILE A 44 -32.05 14.94 13.75
CA ILE A 44 -33.01 13.83 13.81
C ILE A 44 -34.12 14.11 14.84
N LYS A 45 -33.76 14.62 16.03
CA LYS A 45 -34.73 14.96 17.08
C LYS A 45 -35.67 16.10 16.65
N SER A 46 -35.12 17.14 16.04
CA SER A 46 -35.87 18.28 15.48
C SER A 46 -36.85 17.85 14.38
N VAL A 47 -36.43 16.96 13.48
CA VAL A 47 -37.29 16.44 12.41
C VAL A 47 -38.40 15.56 12.99
N ASN A 48 -38.11 14.70 13.97
CA ASN A 48 -39.10 13.87 14.64
C ASN A 48 -40.14 14.70 15.43
N GLU A 49 -39.72 15.75 16.13
CA GLU A 49 -40.62 16.65 16.86
C GLU A 49 -41.55 17.43 15.91
N ASN A 50 -41.05 17.88 14.76
CA ASN A 50 -41.86 18.55 13.75
C ASN A 50 -42.88 17.61 13.09
N ILE A 51 -42.52 16.35 12.84
CA ILE A 51 -43.44 15.35 12.27
C ILE A 51 -44.52 14.93 13.28
N ALA A 52 -44.18 14.80 14.56
CA ALA A 52 -45.14 14.52 15.63
C ALA A 52 -46.20 15.64 15.75
N ASN A 53 -45.79 16.90 15.58
CA ASN A 53 -46.70 18.04 15.58
C ASN A 53 -47.65 18.05 14.36
N ILE A 54 -47.15 17.67 13.17
CA ILE A 54 -47.97 17.56 11.95
C ILE A 54 -49.00 16.42 12.06
N CYS A 55 -48.64 15.30 12.69
CA CYS A 55 -49.57 14.18 12.91
C CYS A 55 -50.68 14.54 13.92
N ASN A 56 -50.37 15.36 14.94
CA ASN A 56 -51.36 15.82 15.92
C ASN A 56 -52.34 16.85 15.32
N ASP A 57 -51.84 17.81 14.53
CA ASP A 57 -52.67 18.81 13.84
C ASP A 57 -53.61 18.17 12.78
N SER A 58 -53.19 17.01 12.25
CA SER A 58 -54.01 16.20 11.33
C SER A 58 -55.13 15.43 12.05
N ASN A 59 -54.93 14.97 13.28
CA ASN A 59 -55.97 14.27 14.07
C ASN A 59 -57.11 15.22 14.47
N ASP A 60 -56.81 16.47 14.85
CA ASP A 60 -57.83 17.45 15.24
C ASP A 60 -58.74 17.85 14.06
N ARG A 61 -58.20 17.87 12.84
CA ARG A 61 -58.98 18.15 11.62
C ARG A 61 -59.90 17.00 11.20
N ILE A 62 -59.56 15.76 11.52
CA ILE A 62 -60.36 14.56 11.16
C ILE A 62 -61.59 14.43 12.07
N THR A 63 -61.53 14.90 13.32
CA THR A 63 -62.70 14.91 14.24
C THR A 63 -63.81 15.89 13.84
N ASN A 64 -63.52 16.90 13.01
CA ASN A 64 -64.48 17.95 12.63
C ASN A 64 -65.28 17.65 11.34
N LEU A 65 -65.13 16.47 10.75
CA LEU A 65 -65.75 16.09 9.46
C LEU A 65 -66.87 15.02 9.59
N THR A 66 -67.47 14.87 10.78
CA THR A 66 -68.51 13.84 11.03
C THR A 66 -69.96 14.25 10.70
N GLU A 67 -70.20 15.29 9.89
CA GLU A 67 -71.56 15.62 9.43
C GLU A 67 -71.58 15.86 7.92
N PHE A 68 -71.77 14.80 7.14
CA PHE A 68 -72.70 14.72 5.99
C PHE A 68 -72.41 13.44 5.18
N SER A 69 -73.36 12.51 5.13
CA SER A 69 -73.39 11.45 4.12
C SER A 69 -74.79 10.84 4.03
N ASP A 70 -75.48 11.16 2.95
CA ASP A 70 -76.40 10.29 2.21
C ASP A 70 -76.31 10.83 0.77
N THR A 71 -75.80 10.09 -0.21
CA THR A 71 -76.56 9.15 -1.03
C THR A 71 -75.62 8.16 -1.74
N ALA A 72 -76.12 6.94 -1.98
CA ALA A 72 -75.46 5.89 -2.72
C ALA A 72 -75.68 5.98 -4.25
N ASP A 73 -74.71 5.42 -4.97
CA ASP A 73 -74.74 4.81 -6.31
C ASP A 73 -74.70 5.71 -7.58
N GLU A 74 -73.53 5.75 -8.23
CA GLU A 74 -73.36 5.31 -9.64
C GLU A 74 -71.86 5.05 -9.94
N TYR A 75 -71.52 3.86 -10.45
CA TYR A 75 -70.14 3.51 -10.81
C TYR A 75 -69.80 4.16 -12.16
N ASP A 76 -69.21 5.35 -12.14
CA ASP A 76 -68.92 6.12 -13.35
C ASP A 76 -67.73 5.51 -14.13
N ILE A 77 -67.84 5.47 -15.46
CA ILE A 77 -66.80 4.98 -16.38
C ILE A 77 -65.47 5.71 -16.14
N PHE A 78 -65.56 6.97 -15.69
CA PHE A 78 -64.43 7.82 -15.34
C PHE A 78 -63.54 7.22 -14.23
N GLU A 79 -64.13 6.69 -13.16
CA GLU A 79 -63.39 6.16 -12.01
C GLU A 79 -62.66 4.84 -12.33
N ALA A 80 -63.30 3.98 -13.13
CA ALA A 80 -62.64 2.76 -13.63
C ALA A 80 -61.41 3.11 -14.49
N SER A 81 -61.47 4.17 -15.30
CA SER A 81 -60.29 4.66 -16.04
C SER A 81 -59.20 5.23 -15.13
N VAL A 82 -59.55 5.93 -14.04
CA VAL A 82 -58.56 6.46 -13.08
C VAL A 82 -57.81 5.32 -12.38
N ILE A 83 -58.51 4.27 -11.94
CA ILE A 83 -57.88 3.09 -11.30
C ILE A 83 -56.93 2.37 -12.28
N ILE A 84 -57.34 2.22 -13.54
CA ILE A 84 -56.49 1.62 -14.58
C ILE A 84 -55.23 2.46 -14.82
N ILE A 85 -55.36 3.78 -14.87
CA ILE A 85 -54.23 4.70 -15.05
C ILE A 85 -53.28 4.63 -13.85
N LEU A 86 -53.80 4.62 -12.62
CA LEU A 86 -52.99 4.51 -11.41
C LEU A 86 -52.26 3.16 -11.33
N PHE A 87 -52.92 2.06 -11.71
CA PHE A 87 -52.28 0.75 -11.79
C PHE A 87 -51.15 0.72 -12.84
N LEU A 88 -51.38 1.30 -14.02
CA LEU A 88 -50.34 1.43 -15.04
C LEU A 88 -49.16 2.28 -14.55
N LEU A 89 -49.43 3.35 -13.79
CA LEU A 89 -48.40 4.20 -13.23
C LEU A 89 -47.53 3.46 -12.21
N ILE A 90 -48.12 2.59 -11.38
CA ILE A 90 -47.36 1.68 -10.49
C ILE A 90 -46.45 0.77 -11.30
N VAL A 91 -46.98 0.12 -12.33
CA VAL A 91 -46.21 -0.81 -13.17
C VAL A 91 -45.04 -0.11 -13.84
N VAL A 92 -45.26 1.09 -14.40
CA VAL A 92 -44.21 1.90 -15.02
C VAL A 92 -43.16 2.33 -14.00
N THR A 93 -43.57 2.74 -12.79
CA THR A 93 -42.68 3.17 -11.72
C THR A 93 -41.78 2.02 -11.25
N VAL A 94 -42.36 0.84 -11.04
CA VAL A 94 -41.62 -0.36 -10.60
C VAL A 94 -40.64 -0.81 -11.67
N ILE A 95 -41.09 -0.92 -12.92
CA ILE A 95 -40.23 -1.37 -14.03
C ILE A 95 -39.11 -0.34 -14.31
N GLY A 96 -39.45 0.94 -14.41
CA GLY A 96 -38.49 2.00 -14.72
C GLY A 96 -37.38 2.11 -13.69
N ASN A 97 -37.74 2.12 -12.40
CA ASN A 97 -36.74 2.23 -11.33
C ASN A 97 -35.93 0.95 -11.15
N THR A 98 -36.52 -0.23 -11.37
CA THR A 98 -35.78 -1.51 -11.38
C THR A 98 -34.74 -1.53 -12.50
N LEU A 99 -35.06 -1.00 -13.69
CA LEU A 99 -34.12 -0.90 -14.81
C LEU A 99 -32.95 0.06 -14.51
N ILE A 100 -33.21 1.21 -13.88
CA ILE A 100 -32.17 2.16 -13.47
C ILE A 100 -31.22 1.53 -12.46
N ILE A 101 -31.76 0.88 -11.42
CA ILE A 101 -30.96 0.18 -10.40
C ILE A 101 -30.15 -0.94 -11.05
N SER A 102 -30.79 -1.77 -11.89
CA SER A 102 -30.12 -2.85 -12.61
C SER A 102 -29.01 -2.32 -13.52
N ALA A 103 -29.20 -1.19 -14.21
CA ALA A 103 -28.19 -0.61 -15.09
C ALA A 103 -26.94 -0.14 -14.32
N VAL A 104 -27.12 0.53 -13.17
CA VAL A 104 -25.99 0.98 -12.32
C VAL A 104 -25.29 -0.18 -11.61
N VAL A 105 -26.05 -1.19 -11.18
CA VAL A 105 -25.48 -2.39 -10.54
C VAL A 105 -24.74 -3.25 -11.56
N THR A 106 -25.28 -3.45 -12.78
CA THR A 106 -24.61 -4.29 -13.80
C THR A 106 -23.42 -3.58 -14.46
N THR A 107 -23.45 -2.24 -14.56
CA THR A 107 -22.41 -1.48 -15.27
C THR A 107 -21.49 -0.75 -14.30
N LYS A 108 -20.28 -1.29 -14.06
CA LYS A 108 -19.28 -0.70 -13.15
C LYS A 108 -18.94 0.77 -13.47
N ARG A 109 -18.92 1.16 -14.76
CA ARG A 109 -18.64 2.56 -15.19
C ARG A 109 -19.70 3.57 -14.72
N LEU A 110 -20.91 3.12 -14.42
CA LEU A 110 -21.99 3.97 -13.94
C LEU A 110 -21.99 4.12 -12.42
N ARG A 111 -21.06 3.52 -11.66
CA ARG A 111 -21.00 3.62 -10.20
C ARG A 111 -20.21 4.84 -9.72
N THR A 112 -20.59 6.02 -10.20
CA THR A 112 -20.06 7.31 -9.75
C THR A 112 -20.90 7.86 -8.59
N VAL A 113 -20.39 8.82 -7.82
CA VAL A 113 -21.11 9.44 -6.69
C VAL A 113 -22.46 10.02 -7.15
N THR A 114 -22.48 10.70 -8.30
CA THR A 114 -23.70 11.25 -8.91
C THR A 114 -24.72 10.17 -9.26
N ASN A 115 -24.27 9.04 -9.80
CA ASN A 115 -25.17 7.94 -10.17
C ASN A 115 -25.59 7.10 -8.96
N CYS A 116 -24.82 7.09 -7.88
CA CYS A 116 -25.27 6.52 -6.60
C CYS A 116 -26.43 7.34 -6.02
N PHE A 117 -26.41 8.67 -6.18
CA PHE A 117 -27.55 9.52 -5.83
C PHE A 117 -28.79 9.20 -6.69
N VAL A 118 -28.62 9.08 -8.02
CA VAL A 118 -29.72 8.67 -8.92
C VAL A 118 -30.26 7.28 -8.55
N THR A 119 -29.38 6.34 -8.18
CA THR A 119 -29.78 5.01 -7.72
C THR A 119 -30.55 5.08 -6.40
N SER A 120 -30.15 5.96 -5.47
CA SER A 120 -30.87 6.14 -4.21
C SER A 120 -32.28 6.69 -4.41
N LEU A 121 -32.46 7.60 -5.38
CA LEU A 121 -33.78 8.13 -5.75
C LEU A 121 -34.63 7.04 -6.43
N ALA A 122 -34.04 6.25 -7.33
CA ALA A 122 -34.73 5.13 -7.96
C ALA A 122 -35.15 4.04 -6.94
N VAL A 123 -34.31 3.75 -5.95
CA VAL A 123 -34.68 2.83 -4.85
C VAL A 123 -35.84 3.39 -4.03
N ALA A 124 -35.82 4.69 -3.73
CA ALA A 124 -36.92 5.35 -3.01
C ALA A 124 -38.24 5.27 -3.80
N ASP A 125 -38.21 5.63 -5.08
CA ASP A 125 -39.39 5.58 -5.96
C ASP A 125 -39.90 4.14 -6.16
N LEU A 126 -39.01 3.15 -6.22
CA LEU A 126 -39.36 1.74 -6.27
C LEU A 126 -40.07 1.29 -4.98
N LEU A 127 -39.59 1.70 -3.81
CA LEU A 127 -40.22 1.40 -2.52
C LEU A 127 -41.60 2.07 -2.40
N VAL A 128 -41.73 3.32 -2.86
CA VAL A 128 -43.03 4.02 -2.92
C VAL A 128 -43.99 3.28 -3.87
N GLY A 129 -43.53 2.89 -5.05
CA GLY A 129 -44.33 2.16 -6.04
C GLY A 129 -44.80 0.79 -5.54
N ILE A 130 -44.00 0.08 -4.74
CA ILE A 130 -44.34 -1.26 -4.24
C ILE A 130 -45.17 -1.20 -2.95
N PHE A 131 -44.84 -0.31 -2.02
CA PHE A 131 -45.39 -0.37 -0.66
C PHE A 131 -46.39 0.74 -0.34
N VAL A 132 -46.35 1.88 -1.05
CA VAL A 132 -47.21 3.04 -0.75
C VAL A 132 -48.37 3.12 -1.75
N MET A 133 -48.09 2.97 -3.04
CA MET A 133 -49.11 3.14 -4.07
C MET A 133 -50.20 2.05 -4.06
N PRO A 134 -49.92 0.74 -3.87
CA PRO A 134 -50.97 -0.27 -3.87
C PRO A 134 -51.96 -0.16 -2.69
N PRO A 135 -51.51 0.09 -1.45
CA PRO A 135 -52.41 0.44 -0.36
C PRO A 135 -53.18 1.75 -0.63
N ALA A 136 -52.55 2.79 -1.20
CA ALA A 136 -53.25 4.04 -1.53
C ALA A 136 -54.39 3.83 -2.55
N ILE A 137 -54.18 2.99 -3.57
CA ILE A 137 -55.26 2.57 -4.49
C ILE A 137 -56.33 1.77 -3.74
N ALA A 138 -55.94 0.84 -2.86
CA ALA A 138 -56.89 0.06 -2.08
C ALA A 138 -57.74 0.94 -1.14
N VAL A 139 -57.15 2.01 -0.58
CA VAL A 139 -57.85 3.00 0.24
C VAL A 139 -58.82 3.82 -0.61
N HIS A 140 -58.39 4.30 -1.78
CA HIS A 140 -59.25 5.03 -2.72
C HIS A 140 -60.45 4.20 -3.17
N ILE A 141 -60.25 2.90 -3.39
CA ILE A 141 -61.33 1.94 -3.65
C ILE A 141 -62.21 1.72 -2.41
N SER A 142 -61.62 1.72 -1.20
CA SER A 142 -62.34 1.50 0.07
C SER A 142 -63.14 2.72 0.56
N GLU A 143 -62.83 3.95 0.13
CA GLU A 143 -63.59 5.16 0.49
C GLU A 143 -65.07 5.09 0.04
N HIS A 144 -65.41 4.19 -0.89
CA HIS A 144 -66.79 3.86 -1.27
C HIS A 144 -67.50 2.88 -0.31
N TYR A 145 -66.78 2.17 0.56
CA TYR A 145 -67.33 1.24 1.55
C TYR A 145 -67.10 1.79 2.97
N LYS A 146 -68.04 2.63 3.44
CA LYS A 146 -68.39 3.08 4.81
C LYS A 146 -67.47 2.92 6.05
N ASP A 147 -66.14 2.73 5.95
CA ASP A 147 -65.22 2.63 7.10
C ASP A 147 -63.85 3.32 6.88
N GLY A 148 -63.86 4.56 6.36
CA GLY A 148 -62.68 5.29 5.89
C GLY A 148 -61.73 5.89 6.96
N ILE A 149 -61.95 5.72 8.27
CA ILE A 149 -61.13 6.36 9.31
C ILE A 149 -59.90 5.50 9.69
N GLY A 150 -60.05 4.17 9.75
CA GLY A 150 -58.94 3.26 10.07
C GLY A 150 -57.87 3.23 8.98
N TYR A 151 -58.30 3.32 7.71
CA TYR A 151 -57.42 3.27 6.55
C TYR A 151 -56.58 4.54 6.36
N LYS A 152 -57.11 5.74 6.63
CA LYS A 152 -56.32 7.00 6.59
C LYS A 152 -55.19 7.03 7.62
N ARG A 153 -55.40 6.43 8.79
CA ARG A 153 -54.36 6.34 9.84
C ARG A 153 -53.28 5.32 9.48
N ILE A 154 -53.65 4.25 8.77
CA ILE A 154 -52.70 3.27 8.22
C ILE A 154 -51.88 3.91 7.09
N GLU A 155 -52.49 4.67 6.19
CA GLU A 155 -51.83 5.37 5.08
C GLU A 155 -50.78 6.39 5.58
N LEU A 156 -51.14 7.23 6.56
CA LEU A 156 -50.21 8.23 7.12
C LEU A 156 -49.02 7.55 7.84
N ASN A 157 -49.28 6.48 8.59
CA ASN A 157 -48.24 5.73 9.31
C ASN A 157 -47.33 4.95 8.36
N PHE A 158 -47.87 4.39 7.27
CA PHE A 158 -47.07 3.71 6.24
C PHE A 158 -46.23 4.69 5.43
N LEU A 159 -46.78 5.87 5.08
CA LEU A 159 -46.03 6.92 4.41
C LEU A 159 -44.89 7.44 5.30
N ALA A 160 -45.15 7.70 6.58
CA ALA A 160 -44.14 8.13 7.55
C ALA A 160 -43.06 7.05 7.75
N ALA A 161 -43.44 5.77 7.86
CA ALA A 161 -42.49 4.66 7.99
C ALA A 161 -41.62 4.48 6.72
N SER A 162 -42.21 4.69 5.54
CA SER A 162 -41.50 4.59 4.25
C SER A 162 -40.50 5.74 4.08
N VAL A 163 -40.88 6.97 4.43
CA VAL A 163 -39.98 8.14 4.42
C VAL A 163 -38.84 7.97 5.43
N MET A 164 -39.14 7.48 6.64
CA MET A 164 -38.12 7.16 7.65
C MET A 164 -37.15 6.08 7.18
N LEU A 165 -37.64 5.03 6.52
CA LEU A 165 -36.80 3.97 5.97
C LEU A 165 -35.90 4.50 4.85
N ILE A 166 -36.43 5.33 3.95
CA ILE A 166 -35.67 5.96 2.86
C ILE A 166 -34.57 6.88 3.42
N LEU A 167 -34.90 7.74 4.38
CA LEU A 167 -33.91 8.60 5.04
C LEU A 167 -32.83 7.78 5.74
N THR A 168 -33.21 6.69 6.41
CA THR A 168 -32.26 5.79 7.08
C THR A 168 -31.34 5.09 6.08
N ILE A 169 -31.86 4.67 4.93
CA ILE A 169 -31.05 4.05 3.86
C ILE A 169 -30.11 5.08 3.23
N ILE A 170 -30.58 6.31 2.95
CA ILE A 170 -29.74 7.38 2.40
C ILE A 170 -28.61 7.75 3.39
N VAL A 171 -28.93 7.88 4.68
CA VAL A 171 -27.95 8.15 5.73
C VAL A 171 -26.99 6.97 5.89
N ALA A 172 -27.47 5.73 5.82
CA ALA A 172 -26.62 4.53 5.87
C ALA A 172 -25.70 4.43 4.65
N VAL A 173 -26.17 4.77 3.44
CA VAL A 173 -25.37 4.78 2.21
C VAL A 173 -24.35 5.92 2.24
N ALA A 174 -24.71 7.10 2.73
CA ALA A 174 -23.80 8.23 2.94
C ALA A 174 -22.77 7.96 4.05
N ALA A 175 -23.15 7.24 5.11
CA ALA A 175 -22.24 6.78 6.15
C ALA A 175 -21.34 5.62 5.66
N ALA A 176 -21.83 4.78 4.73
CA ALA A 176 -21.09 3.67 4.14
C ALA A 176 -20.12 4.09 3.02
N THR A 177 -20.19 5.34 2.52
CA THR A 177 -19.10 5.91 1.73
C THR A 177 -17.91 6.19 2.65
N GLU A 178 -17.17 5.13 2.95
CA GLU A 178 -15.87 5.22 3.60
C GLU A 178 -15.00 6.19 2.82
N ILE A 179 -14.72 7.33 3.45
CA ILE A 179 -13.77 8.31 2.96
C ILE A 179 -12.42 7.62 2.73
N ASP A 180 -11.94 7.60 1.49
CA ASP A 180 -10.59 7.14 1.13
C ASP A 180 -9.60 8.30 1.35
N PRO A 181 -8.69 8.23 2.34
CA PRO A 181 -7.73 9.30 2.60
C PRO A 181 -6.84 9.60 1.39
N ALA A 182 -6.58 8.60 0.53
CA ALA A 182 -5.81 8.80 -0.69
C ALA A 182 -6.55 9.70 -1.68
N ALA A 183 -7.85 9.47 -1.88
CA ALA A 183 -8.68 10.29 -2.77
C ALA A 183 -8.94 11.69 -2.22
N GLN A 184 -8.90 11.87 -0.90
CA GLN A 184 -9.18 13.14 -0.23
C GLN A 184 -7.95 13.98 0.11
N GLN A 185 -6.75 13.61 -0.34
CA GLN A 185 -5.51 14.28 0.07
C GLN A 185 -5.57 15.82 -0.09
N ILE A 186 -6.10 16.34 -1.20
CA ILE A 186 -6.22 17.79 -1.44
C ILE A 186 -7.31 18.43 -0.56
N ILE A 187 -8.40 17.71 -0.28
CA ILE A 187 -9.47 18.18 0.60
C ILE A 187 -8.93 18.30 2.03
N ILE A 188 -8.25 17.25 2.51
CA ILE A 188 -7.57 17.22 3.81
C ILE A 188 -6.55 18.35 3.90
N PHE A 189 -5.81 18.64 2.82
CA PHE A 189 -4.91 19.80 2.78
C PHE A 189 -5.68 21.11 2.97
N LYS A 190 -6.76 21.33 2.21
CA LYS A 190 -7.60 22.52 2.31
C LYS A 190 -8.17 22.70 3.72
N GLU A 191 -8.70 21.64 4.33
CA GLU A 191 -9.28 21.68 5.69
C GLU A 191 -8.24 22.02 6.75
N LYS A 192 -6.99 21.56 6.58
CA LYS A 192 -5.87 21.90 7.48
C LYS A 192 -5.35 23.33 7.32
N THR A 193 -5.82 24.09 6.33
CA THR A 193 -5.30 25.42 6.02
C THR A 193 -6.43 26.46 6.06
N SER A 194 -6.23 27.57 6.76
CA SER A 194 -7.25 28.62 6.91
C SER A 194 -7.30 29.62 5.75
N GLY A 195 -6.57 29.36 4.66
CA GLY A 195 -6.41 30.27 3.52
C GLY A 195 -5.17 29.93 2.69
N PRO A 196 -4.73 30.83 1.79
CA PRO A 196 -3.48 30.67 1.08
C PRO A 196 -2.31 30.47 2.06
N VAL A 197 -1.49 29.44 1.83
CA VAL A 197 -0.34 29.12 2.70
C VAL A 197 0.85 30.05 2.52
N GLY A 198 0.81 30.95 1.54
CA GLY A 198 1.87 31.92 1.25
C GLY A 198 1.60 32.69 -0.05
N ILE A 199 2.47 33.66 -0.34
CA ILE A 199 2.51 34.38 -1.62
C ILE A 199 3.26 33.51 -2.63
N LEU A 200 2.77 33.45 -3.87
CA LEU A 200 3.47 32.77 -4.96
C LEU A 200 4.80 33.47 -5.23
N THR A 201 5.90 32.72 -5.28
CA THR A 201 7.23 33.25 -5.59
C THR A 201 7.87 32.48 -6.74
N THR A 202 8.86 33.09 -7.39
CA THR A 202 9.84 32.35 -8.19
C THR A 202 10.72 31.49 -7.28
N SER A 203 11.50 30.58 -7.86
CA SER A 203 12.46 29.74 -7.14
C SER A 203 13.57 30.54 -6.43
N ALA A 204 13.85 31.76 -6.91
CA ALA A 204 14.76 32.71 -6.25
C ALA A 204 14.10 33.50 -5.10
N GLY A 205 12.80 33.31 -4.86
CA GLY A 205 12.05 33.94 -3.76
C GLY A 205 11.43 35.30 -4.09
N ALA A 206 11.51 35.78 -5.33
CA ALA A 206 10.83 37.01 -5.73
C ALA A 206 9.31 36.79 -5.77
N PRO A 207 8.49 37.67 -5.18
CA PRO A 207 7.04 37.56 -5.27
C PRO A 207 6.58 37.69 -6.72
N VAL A 208 5.66 36.83 -7.13
CA VAL A 208 5.10 36.84 -8.48
C VAL A 208 3.90 37.78 -8.51
N GLU A 209 3.95 38.77 -9.40
CA GLU A 209 2.85 39.70 -9.59
C GLU A 209 1.63 38.98 -10.19
N ARG A 210 0.43 39.42 -9.78
CA ARG A 210 -0.82 38.78 -10.21
C ARG A 210 -0.97 38.78 -11.73
N ASP A 211 -0.63 39.88 -12.38
CA ASP A 211 -0.75 40.01 -13.84
C ASP A 211 0.27 39.14 -14.57
N GLU A 212 1.48 38.95 -14.02
CA GLU A 212 2.48 38.03 -14.59
C GLU A 212 2.04 36.56 -14.51
N ALA A 213 1.30 36.19 -13.47
CA ALA A 213 0.76 34.85 -13.28
C ALA A 213 -0.49 34.57 -14.11
N LEU A 214 -1.31 35.59 -14.39
CA LEU A 214 -2.66 35.42 -14.97
C LEU A 214 -2.82 35.95 -16.39
N ASN A 215 -1.95 36.85 -16.86
CA ASN A 215 -2.14 37.53 -18.14
C ASN A 215 -0.85 37.58 -18.97
N THR A 216 -0.97 37.23 -20.25
CA THR A 216 0.14 37.25 -21.20
C THR A 216 -0.16 38.10 -22.44
N LEU A 217 -1.32 38.75 -22.49
CA LEU A 217 -1.77 39.52 -23.65
C LEU A 217 -0.82 40.69 -23.93
N ASN A 218 -0.37 40.81 -25.19
CA ASN A 218 0.56 41.83 -25.65
C ASN A 218 1.94 41.82 -24.95
N THR A 219 2.30 40.73 -24.28
CA THR A 219 3.62 40.56 -23.64
C THR A 219 4.43 39.46 -24.34
N ARG A 220 5.76 39.50 -24.20
CA ARG A 220 6.65 38.43 -24.68
C ARG A 220 7.00 37.51 -23.52
N LEU A 221 6.60 36.24 -23.60
CA LEU A 221 6.82 35.23 -22.54
C LEU A 221 8.28 35.06 -22.12
N ILE A 222 9.24 35.28 -23.03
CA ILE A 222 10.67 35.16 -22.73
C ILE A 222 11.15 36.15 -21.67
N PHE A 223 10.39 37.22 -21.43
CA PHE A 223 10.67 38.22 -20.39
C PHE A 223 9.83 38.03 -19.13
N ASN A 224 8.94 37.03 -19.08
CA ASN A 224 8.20 36.68 -17.88
C ASN A 224 9.04 35.68 -17.06
N GLU A 225 9.61 36.15 -15.95
CA GLU A 225 10.52 35.35 -15.12
C GLU A 225 9.81 34.14 -14.50
N TYR A 226 8.55 34.31 -14.06
CA TYR A 226 7.73 33.22 -13.51
C TYR A 226 7.49 32.10 -14.53
N PHE A 227 7.19 32.45 -15.78
CA PHE A 227 7.04 31.49 -16.88
C PHE A 227 8.34 30.74 -17.14
N MET A 228 9.47 31.47 -17.25
CA MET A 228 10.77 30.87 -17.52
C MET A 228 11.21 29.92 -16.40
N ASP A 229 11.05 30.34 -15.15
CA ASP A 229 11.36 29.53 -13.96
C ASP A 229 10.53 28.24 -13.93
N THR A 230 9.20 28.36 -14.03
CA THR A 230 8.27 27.22 -13.97
C THR A 230 8.50 26.23 -15.13
N MET A 231 8.59 26.73 -16.37
CA MET A 231 8.75 25.87 -17.54
C MET A 231 10.11 25.16 -17.56
N THR A 232 11.18 25.85 -17.17
CA THR A 232 12.51 25.22 -17.14
C THR A 232 12.63 24.20 -16.01
N HIS A 233 11.94 24.39 -14.89
CA HIS A 233 11.87 23.38 -13.83
C HIS A 233 11.03 22.16 -14.24
N LEU A 234 9.85 22.36 -14.84
CA LEU A 234 8.92 21.29 -15.21
C LEU A 234 9.60 20.18 -16.04
N VAL A 235 10.41 20.56 -17.02
CA VAL A 235 11.13 19.60 -17.88
C VAL A 235 12.28 18.86 -17.19
N ARG A 236 12.60 19.21 -15.93
CA ARG A 236 13.68 18.63 -15.10
C ARG A 236 13.16 17.86 -13.89
N GLU A 237 11.85 17.69 -13.74
CA GLU A 237 11.27 16.96 -12.60
C GLU A 237 11.60 15.46 -12.57
N ARG A 238 11.97 14.86 -13.70
CA ARG A 238 12.23 13.42 -13.79
C ARG A 238 13.71 13.12 -13.58
N ILE A 239 13.98 12.24 -12.63
CA ILE A 239 15.27 11.57 -12.46
C ILE A 239 15.18 10.14 -13.02
N PRO A 240 16.31 9.46 -13.31
CA PRO A 240 16.25 8.05 -13.67
C PRO A 240 15.49 7.24 -12.61
N GLU A 241 14.62 6.32 -13.03
CA GLU A 241 14.01 5.38 -12.09
C GLU A 241 15.05 4.35 -11.61
N ARG A 242 14.72 3.55 -10.60
CA ARG A 242 15.56 2.41 -10.24
C ARG A 242 15.51 1.39 -11.38
N LEU A 243 16.67 0.84 -11.77
CA LEU A 243 16.76 -0.18 -12.82
C LEU A 243 15.83 -1.37 -12.56
N VAL A 244 15.84 -1.84 -11.31
CA VAL A 244 14.90 -2.82 -10.76
C VAL A 244 14.18 -2.18 -9.59
N HIS A 245 12.98 -2.65 -9.29
CA HIS A 245 12.14 -2.11 -8.22
C HIS A 245 11.72 -0.65 -8.44
N ALA A 246 11.43 -0.27 -9.69
CA ALA A 246 11.06 1.10 -10.06
C ALA A 246 9.74 1.53 -9.40
N LYS A 247 8.67 0.76 -9.62
CA LYS A 247 7.37 0.99 -8.97
C LYS A 247 7.40 0.61 -7.49
N ALA A 248 6.79 1.43 -6.63
CA ALA A 248 6.77 1.16 -5.19
C ALA A 248 5.67 1.90 -4.43
N GLY A 249 5.32 1.35 -3.29
CA GLY A 249 4.75 2.07 -2.16
C GLY A 249 5.78 2.20 -1.03
N GLY A 250 5.60 3.16 -0.13
CA GLY A 250 6.49 3.30 1.02
C GLY A 250 5.86 4.11 2.13
N ALA A 251 6.38 3.94 3.33
CA ALA A 251 5.87 4.56 4.55
C ALA A 251 6.95 4.59 5.63
N PHE A 252 6.64 5.27 6.73
CA PHE A 252 7.52 5.45 7.89
C PHE A 252 6.87 4.91 9.15
N GLY A 253 7.69 4.65 10.15
CA GLY A 253 7.22 4.33 11.49
C GLY A 253 8.37 4.03 12.44
N TYR A 254 8.26 2.92 13.17
CA TYR A 254 9.30 2.53 14.13
C TYR A 254 9.50 1.00 14.20
N PHE A 255 10.70 0.62 14.62
CA PHE A 255 11.02 -0.70 15.12
C PHE A 255 11.11 -0.64 16.65
N GLU A 256 10.44 -1.56 17.33
CA GLU A 256 10.44 -1.67 18.80
C GLU A 256 11.02 -3.01 19.22
N VAL A 257 12.04 -3.01 20.07
CA VAL A 257 12.61 -4.24 20.62
C VAL A 257 11.64 -4.86 21.62
N THR A 258 11.32 -6.14 21.47
CA THR A 258 10.43 -6.86 22.40
C THR A 258 11.16 -7.97 23.16
N HIS A 259 12.28 -8.46 22.64
CA HIS A 259 13.06 -9.53 23.23
C HIS A 259 14.55 -9.14 23.26
N ASP A 260 15.24 -9.57 24.31
CA ASP A 260 16.66 -9.30 24.48
C ASP A 260 17.51 -10.26 23.63
N ILE A 261 18.28 -9.69 22.70
CA ILE A 261 19.25 -10.41 21.87
C ILE A 261 20.67 -9.87 22.01
N THR A 262 20.97 -9.13 23.09
CA THR A 262 22.29 -8.53 23.33
C THR A 262 23.41 -9.58 23.50
N HIS A 263 23.04 -10.79 23.92
CA HIS A 263 23.92 -11.96 23.96
C HIS A 263 24.36 -12.46 22.56
N ILE A 264 23.62 -12.09 21.50
CA ILE A 264 23.91 -12.43 20.10
C ILE A 264 24.53 -11.25 19.35
N CYS A 265 24.02 -10.03 19.55
CA CYS A 265 24.41 -8.86 18.77
C CYS A 265 24.52 -7.58 19.63
N LYS A 266 25.66 -6.90 19.53
CA LYS A 266 25.95 -5.64 20.25
C LYS A 266 25.36 -4.38 19.59
N ALA A 267 24.64 -4.53 18.47
CA ALA A 267 24.14 -3.38 17.73
C ALA A 267 23.12 -2.59 18.57
N LYS A 268 23.32 -1.27 18.67
CA LYS A 268 22.56 -0.42 19.60
C LYS A 268 21.06 -0.43 19.37
N LEU A 269 20.58 -0.68 18.14
CA LEU A 269 19.14 -0.82 17.89
C LEU A 269 18.48 -1.97 18.67
N PHE A 270 19.25 -2.95 19.15
CA PHE A 270 18.78 -4.09 19.95
C PHE A 270 19.10 -3.97 21.44
N SER A 271 19.70 -2.85 21.88
CA SER A 271 20.31 -2.71 23.22
C SER A 271 19.36 -2.88 24.42
N LYS A 272 18.06 -2.65 24.25
CA LYS A 272 17.09 -2.74 25.35
C LYS A 272 15.68 -3.00 24.85
N ILE A 273 14.96 -3.88 25.54
CA ILE A 273 13.51 -4.08 25.35
C ILE A 273 12.75 -2.75 25.55
N GLY A 274 11.81 -2.47 24.64
CA GLY A 274 11.04 -1.23 24.57
C GLY A 274 11.74 -0.09 23.84
N LYS A 275 13.01 -0.25 23.43
CA LYS A 275 13.70 0.76 22.61
C LYS A 275 13.01 0.87 21.26
N ARG A 276 12.69 2.11 20.85
CA ARG A 276 12.14 2.44 19.54
C ARG A 276 13.19 3.10 18.65
N THR A 277 13.32 2.58 17.44
CA THR A 277 14.19 3.12 16.39
C THR A 277 13.32 3.56 15.21
N PRO A 278 13.39 4.82 14.76
CA PRO A 278 12.65 5.25 13.58
C PRO A 278 13.04 4.44 12.35
N VAL A 279 12.07 4.19 11.46
CA VAL A 279 12.29 3.44 10.23
C VAL A 279 11.62 4.07 9.01
N ALA A 280 12.22 3.82 7.85
CA ALA A 280 11.61 4.06 6.55
C ALA A 280 11.54 2.72 5.79
N ALA A 281 10.40 2.44 5.16
CA ALA A 281 10.20 1.22 4.41
C ALA A 281 9.72 1.50 2.98
N ARG A 282 10.17 0.65 2.06
CA ARG A 282 9.77 0.69 0.65
C ARG A 282 9.51 -0.73 0.14
N PHE A 283 8.34 -0.90 -0.46
CA PHE A 283 7.86 -2.14 -1.03
C PHE A 283 7.63 -1.98 -2.52
N SER A 284 7.95 -3.00 -3.31
CA SER A 284 8.01 -2.85 -4.77
C SER A 284 7.96 -4.19 -5.48
N PRO A 285 7.30 -4.35 -6.63
CA PRO A 285 7.66 -5.39 -7.59
C PRO A 285 9.12 -5.25 -8.05
N VAL A 286 9.69 -6.24 -8.74
CA VAL A 286 11.10 -6.23 -9.17
C VAL A 286 11.26 -5.68 -10.57
N VAL A 287 10.49 -6.20 -11.53
CA VAL A 287 10.76 -6.03 -12.96
C VAL A 287 10.08 -4.79 -13.53
N VAL A 288 8.87 -4.50 -13.04
CA VAL A 288 7.99 -3.47 -13.59
C VAL A 288 8.60 -2.07 -13.47
N GLU A 289 8.45 -1.28 -14.53
CA GLU A 289 8.80 0.14 -14.53
C GLU A 289 7.84 0.95 -13.66
N ARG A 290 8.13 2.23 -13.39
CA ARG A 290 7.33 3.07 -12.48
C ARG A 290 5.84 3.13 -12.82
N GLY A 291 5.49 3.07 -14.10
CA GLY A 291 4.11 3.08 -14.61
C GLY A 291 3.44 1.71 -14.73
N GLY A 292 4.11 0.62 -14.32
CA GLY A 292 3.56 -0.73 -14.35
C GLY A 292 2.45 -0.96 -13.31
N SER A 293 2.02 -2.21 -13.16
CA SER A 293 0.96 -2.59 -12.20
C SER A 293 1.52 -3.23 -10.94
N ASP A 294 1.04 -2.78 -9.77
CA ASP A 294 1.38 -3.33 -8.44
C ASP A 294 0.99 -4.81 -8.28
N THR A 295 -0.02 -5.27 -9.00
CA THR A 295 -0.56 -6.65 -8.92
C THR A 295 0.04 -7.59 -9.98
N SER A 296 1.11 -7.18 -10.67
CA SER A 296 1.86 -8.06 -11.57
C SER A 296 2.46 -9.25 -10.81
N ARG A 297 2.49 -10.43 -11.43
CA ARG A 297 3.16 -11.61 -10.85
C ARG A 297 4.66 -11.38 -10.85
N ASP A 298 5.22 -11.27 -9.66
CA ASP A 298 6.63 -10.90 -9.46
C ASP A 298 7.03 -11.21 -8.01
N ALA A 299 8.32 -11.27 -7.70
CA ALA A 299 8.73 -11.12 -6.32
C ALA A 299 8.47 -9.68 -5.84
N ARG A 300 8.48 -9.45 -4.53
CA ARG A 300 8.36 -8.11 -3.96
C ARG A 300 9.62 -7.79 -3.17
N GLY A 301 10.24 -6.65 -3.46
CA GLY A 301 11.24 -6.05 -2.59
C GLY A 301 10.61 -5.61 -1.27
N PHE A 302 11.30 -5.87 -0.17
CA PHE A 302 10.95 -5.51 1.20
C PHE A 302 12.17 -4.82 1.82
N SER A 303 12.28 -3.51 1.66
CA SER A 303 13.45 -2.75 2.13
C SER A 303 13.09 -1.92 3.35
N VAL A 304 13.88 -2.04 4.41
CA VAL A 304 13.72 -1.30 5.67
C VAL A 304 15.05 -0.62 6.04
N LYS A 305 14.98 0.67 6.33
CA LYS A 305 16.08 1.51 6.83
C LYS A 305 15.78 1.83 8.29
N PHE A 306 16.73 1.50 9.17
CA PHE A 306 16.70 1.83 10.59
C PHE A 306 17.62 3.02 10.81
N TYR A 307 17.07 4.13 11.30
CA TYR A 307 17.85 5.30 11.68
C TYR A 307 18.37 5.08 13.10
N THR A 308 19.60 4.57 13.26
CA THR A 308 20.18 4.24 14.56
C THR A 308 21.18 5.32 15.03
N GLU A 309 21.56 5.27 16.30
CA GLU A 309 22.55 6.20 16.86
C GLU A 309 23.97 5.95 16.33
N ASP A 310 24.23 4.78 15.76
CA ASP A 310 25.50 4.42 15.11
C ASP A 310 25.46 4.60 13.58
N GLY A 311 24.43 5.27 13.07
CA GLY A 311 24.19 5.47 11.64
C GLY A 311 23.00 4.68 11.11
N ASN A 312 22.78 4.75 9.80
CA ASN A 312 21.72 3.96 9.18
C ASN A 312 22.12 2.49 9.07
N PHE A 313 21.19 1.60 9.43
CA PHE A 313 21.27 0.18 9.11
C PHE A 313 20.18 -0.15 8.10
N ASP A 314 20.52 -0.79 6.98
CA ASP A 314 19.55 -1.14 5.95
C ASP A 314 19.44 -2.65 5.75
N ILE A 315 18.22 -3.18 5.90
CA ILE A 315 17.87 -4.54 5.45
C ILE A 315 17.17 -4.39 4.10
N VAL A 316 17.84 -4.86 3.04
CA VAL A 316 17.31 -4.77 1.67
C VAL A 316 16.85 -6.16 1.24
N GLY A 317 15.65 -6.51 1.69
CA GLY A 317 15.09 -7.84 1.58
C GLY A 317 14.08 -8.03 0.45
N PHE A 318 13.45 -9.20 0.45
CA PHE A 318 12.35 -9.58 -0.44
C PHE A 318 11.21 -10.21 0.37
N ASN A 319 10.07 -10.45 -0.27
CA ASN A 319 8.99 -11.28 0.26
C ASN A 319 9.20 -12.80 0.08
N THR A 320 10.36 -13.20 -0.43
CA THR A 320 10.80 -14.59 -0.55
C THR A 320 11.98 -14.85 0.40
N PRO A 321 12.05 -16.02 1.05
CA PRO A 321 13.13 -16.33 2.01
C PRO A 321 14.47 -16.70 1.35
N MET A 322 14.48 -16.82 0.01
CA MET A 322 15.63 -17.15 -0.84
C MET A 322 15.72 -16.18 -2.02
N TYR A 323 16.85 -16.25 -2.73
CA TYR A 323 17.15 -15.53 -3.97
C TYR A 323 17.22 -16.47 -5.17
N VAL A 324 17.37 -15.89 -6.36
CA VAL A 324 17.34 -16.60 -7.65
C VAL A 324 18.66 -17.29 -8.04
N TYR A 325 19.80 -16.86 -7.50
CA TYR A 325 21.11 -17.43 -7.78
C TYR A 325 22.07 -17.06 -6.65
N ASN A 326 23.17 -17.78 -6.52
CA ASN A 326 24.27 -17.47 -5.59
C ASN A 326 25.49 -16.82 -6.28
N ASP A 327 25.55 -16.80 -7.62
CA ASP A 327 26.58 -16.08 -8.37
C ASP A 327 26.11 -14.69 -8.83
N ALA A 328 26.66 -13.65 -8.23
CA ALA A 328 26.31 -12.26 -8.54
C ALA A 328 26.56 -11.84 -10.01
N ARG A 329 27.44 -12.54 -10.74
CA ARG A 329 27.72 -12.25 -12.16
C ARG A 329 26.50 -12.48 -13.04
N LEU A 330 25.54 -13.28 -12.58
CA LEU A 330 24.29 -13.57 -13.30
C LEU A 330 23.29 -12.40 -13.23
N PHE A 331 23.44 -11.47 -12.27
CA PHE A 331 22.47 -10.38 -12.09
C PHE A 331 22.21 -9.55 -13.36
N PRO A 332 23.22 -9.05 -14.10
CA PRO A 332 22.96 -8.24 -15.30
C PRO A 332 22.18 -9.01 -16.37
N THR A 333 22.50 -10.29 -16.58
CA THR A 333 21.80 -11.14 -17.54
C THR A 333 20.39 -11.48 -17.06
N PHE A 334 20.22 -11.80 -15.78
CA PHE A 334 18.91 -12.07 -15.18
C PHE A 334 17.95 -10.88 -15.28
N VAL A 335 18.44 -9.67 -14.98
CA VAL A 335 17.63 -8.45 -15.10
C VAL A 335 17.23 -8.19 -16.54
N ARG A 336 18.16 -8.38 -17.49
CA ARG A 336 17.86 -8.23 -18.93
C ARG A 336 16.85 -9.28 -19.40
N ALA A 337 16.98 -10.52 -18.94
CA ALA A 337 16.12 -11.62 -19.36
C ALA A 337 14.65 -11.45 -18.93
N GLN A 338 14.41 -10.69 -17.86
CA GLN A 338 13.06 -10.36 -17.41
C GLN A 338 12.52 -9.05 -17.98
N LYS A 339 13.38 -8.22 -18.58
CA LYS A 339 12.99 -6.93 -19.14
C LYS A 339 12.66 -7.05 -20.63
N LYS A 340 12.42 -5.90 -21.23
CA LYS A 340 11.99 -5.77 -22.63
C LYS A 340 13.10 -6.21 -23.58
N ASN A 341 12.71 -6.95 -24.61
CA ASN A 341 13.57 -7.29 -25.73
C ASN A 341 14.10 -6.01 -26.39
N PRO A 342 15.40 -5.95 -26.73
CA PRO A 342 16.03 -4.72 -27.22
C PRO A 342 15.51 -4.22 -28.57
N ALA A 343 14.98 -5.11 -29.42
CA ALA A 343 14.46 -4.73 -30.74
C ALA A 343 12.98 -4.35 -30.70
N THR A 344 12.16 -5.13 -29.98
CA THR A 344 10.70 -4.94 -29.96
C THR A 344 10.21 -4.06 -28.83
N ASN A 345 11.02 -3.86 -27.79
CA ASN A 345 10.64 -3.20 -26.55
C ASN A 345 9.42 -3.85 -25.85
N LEU A 346 9.24 -5.17 -26.05
CA LEU A 346 8.20 -6.00 -25.43
C LEU A 346 8.81 -7.04 -24.49
N PHE A 347 8.06 -7.49 -23.49
CA PHE A 347 8.44 -8.68 -22.72
C PHE A 347 8.49 -9.91 -23.64
N ASP A 348 9.50 -10.75 -23.48
CA ASP A 348 9.72 -11.91 -24.33
C ASP A 348 9.85 -13.18 -23.50
N SER A 349 8.89 -14.09 -23.68
CA SER A 349 8.85 -15.37 -22.99
C SER A 349 10.03 -16.27 -23.38
N ASN A 350 10.57 -16.15 -24.60
CA ASN A 350 11.73 -16.94 -25.02
C ASN A 350 12.98 -16.54 -24.22
N THR A 351 13.26 -15.24 -24.14
CA THR A 351 14.40 -14.72 -23.39
C THR A 351 14.32 -15.13 -21.91
N PHE A 352 13.13 -14.99 -21.30
CA PHE A 352 12.93 -15.33 -19.90
C PHE A 352 13.10 -16.84 -19.63
N TRP A 353 12.44 -17.71 -20.40
CA TRP A 353 12.51 -19.16 -20.19
C TRP A 353 13.82 -19.78 -20.65
N ASP A 354 14.53 -19.20 -21.62
CA ASP A 354 15.88 -19.65 -21.95
C ASP A 354 16.82 -19.45 -20.75
N PHE A 355 16.78 -18.29 -20.11
CA PHE A 355 17.53 -18.05 -18.88
C PHE A 355 17.16 -19.04 -17.76
N LEU A 356 15.88 -19.18 -17.42
CA LEU A 356 15.45 -20.08 -16.34
C LEU A 356 15.83 -21.54 -16.61
N THR A 357 15.75 -21.99 -17.86
CA THR A 357 16.11 -23.37 -18.21
C THR A 357 17.62 -23.60 -18.30
N LEU A 358 18.43 -22.53 -18.38
CA LEU A 358 19.89 -22.62 -18.29
C LEU A 358 20.40 -22.46 -16.86
N GLN A 359 19.61 -21.83 -15.97
CA GLN A 359 19.96 -21.55 -14.57
C GLN A 359 18.91 -22.17 -13.63
N PRO A 360 18.87 -23.52 -13.51
CA PRO A 360 17.84 -24.24 -12.77
C PRO A 360 17.80 -23.92 -11.27
N GLU A 361 18.88 -23.40 -10.68
CA GLU A 361 18.94 -22.92 -9.29
C GLU A 361 17.88 -21.85 -8.99
N SER A 362 17.48 -21.09 -10.01
CA SER A 362 16.46 -20.05 -9.90
C SER A 362 15.05 -20.60 -9.64
N LEU A 363 14.81 -21.87 -9.97
CA LEU A 363 13.47 -22.43 -9.92
C LEU A 363 12.92 -22.54 -8.50
N HIS A 364 13.77 -22.65 -7.48
CA HIS A 364 13.28 -22.67 -6.09
C HIS A 364 12.49 -21.39 -5.75
N MET A 365 13.02 -20.22 -6.09
CA MET A 365 12.31 -18.95 -5.93
C MET A 365 11.15 -18.83 -6.93
N PHE A 366 11.31 -19.26 -8.19
CA PHE A 366 10.26 -19.13 -9.19
C PHE A 366 9.05 -20.03 -8.92
N LEU A 367 9.18 -21.15 -8.23
CA LEU A 367 8.02 -21.91 -7.74
C LEU A 367 7.16 -21.07 -6.80
N LEU A 368 7.76 -20.25 -5.91
CA LEU A 368 7.00 -19.32 -5.08
C LEU A 368 6.37 -18.18 -5.90
N VAL A 369 7.10 -17.65 -6.89
CA VAL A 369 6.61 -16.56 -7.75
C VAL A 369 5.48 -17.05 -8.67
N PHE A 370 5.53 -18.27 -9.18
CA PHE A 370 4.41 -18.87 -9.94
C PHE A 370 3.29 -19.39 -9.03
N GLY A 371 3.58 -19.66 -7.75
CA GLY A 371 2.59 -19.97 -6.74
C GLY A 371 1.74 -18.77 -6.31
N ASP A 372 0.89 -18.95 -5.30
CA ASP A 372 -0.01 -17.89 -4.84
C ASP A 372 0.75 -16.67 -4.29
N ARG A 373 1.93 -16.88 -3.67
CA ARG A 373 2.75 -15.80 -3.06
C ARG A 373 3.38 -14.83 -4.07
N GLY A 374 3.32 -15.11 -5.37
CA GLY A 374 3.80 -14.20 -6.41
C GLY A 374 2.92 -12.97 -6.65
N ILE A 375 1.71 -12.93 -6.08
CA ILE A 375 0.83 -11.77 -6.13
C ILE A 375 0.21 -11.52 -4.75
N PRO A 376 0.94 -10.89 -3.81
CA PRO A 376 0.37 -10.53 -2.52
C PRO A 376 -0.81 -9.56 -2.67
N ASN A 377 -1.80 -9.68 -1.80
CA ASN A 377 -2.93 -8.77 -1.73
C ASN A 377 -2.58 -7.58 -0.84
N GLY A 378 -1.98 -6.53 -1.40
CA GLY A 378 -1.44 -5.41 -0.63
C GLY A 378 -0.07 -5.71 -0.04
N TYR A 379 0.73 -4.67 0.20
CA TYR A 379 2.06 -4.82 0.82
C TYR A 379 1.98 -5.27 2.28
N ARG A 380 0.85 -5.04 2.96
CA ARG A 380 0.63 -5.34 4.38
C ARG A 380 0.48 -6.84 4.68
N HIS A 381 0.17 -7.62 3.65
CA HIS A 381 -0.13 -9.05 3.75
C HIS A 381 0.97 -9.95 3.19
N MET A 382 2.17 -9.41 2.99
CA MET A 382 3.33 -10.21 2.57
C MET A 382 4.37 -10.29 3.70
N PRO A 383 5.04 -11.45 3.84
CA PRO A 383 6.22 -11.54 4.67
C PRO A 383 7.39 -10.76 4.06
N GLY A 384 8.39 -10.46 4.88
CA GLY A 384 9.67 -9.92 4.47
C GLY A 384 10.81 -10.78 4.99
N PHE A 385 11.91 -10.84 4.25
CA PHE A 385 13.08 -11.63 4.60
C PHE A 385 14.35 -10.86 4.23
N GLY A 386 15.37 -10.93 5.10
CA GLY A 386 16.69 -10.38 4.82
C GLY A 386 17.46 -11.14 3.73
N ILE A 387 17.03 -12.38 3.43
CA ILE A 387 17.61 -13.36 2.48
C ILE A 387 18.99 -13.87 2.94
N HIS A 388 19.92 -12.96 3.15
CA HIS A 388 21.30 -13.27 3.50
C HIS A 388 21.43 -13.75 4.95
N THR A 389 22.41 -14.62 5.19
CA THR A 389 22.85 -15.00 6.54
C THR A 389 23.92 -14.03 7.02
N TYR A 390 23.54 -13.09 7.87
CA TYR A 390 24.40 -12.06 8.41
C TYR A 390 25.29 -12.63 9.53
N GLN A 391 26.57 -12.31 9.51
CA GLN A 391 27.42 -12.46 10.68
C GLN A 391 27.20 -11.29 11.64
N VAL A 392 26.91 -11.63 12.89
CA VAL A 392 26.72 -10.68 13.98
C VAL A 392 27.64 -11.02 15.15
N VAL A 393 27.94 -10.01 15.96
CA VAL A 393 28.83 -10.15 17.11
C VAL A 393 28.27 -9.49 18.34
N ASN A 394 28.42 -10.15 19.49
CA ASN A 394 28.00 -9.62 20.78
C ASN A 394 29.11 -8.74 21.43
N GLU A 395 28.84 -8.20 22.62
CA GLU A 395 29.82 -7.38 23.37
C GLU A 395 31.04 -8.18 23.87
N TYR A 396 30.96 -9.51 23.85
CA TYR A 396 32.05 -10.39 24.23
C TYR A 396 33.03 -10.66 23.08
N GLY A 397 32.58 -10.47 21.84
CA GLY A 397 33.34 -10.79 20.62
C GLY A 397 32.92 -12.13 20.00
N ASP A 398 31.94 -12.81 20.59
CA ASP A 398 31.43 -14.08 20.07
C ASP A 398 30.66 -13.86 18.77
N ILE A 399 30.80 -14.82 17.86
CA ILE A 399 30.26 -14.74 16.50
C ILE A 399 29.02 -15.63 16.41
N TYR A 400 27.95 -15.06 15.86
CA TYR A 400 26.73 -15.76 15.49
C TYR A 400 26.35 -15.42 14.05
N PHE A 401 25.50 -16.25 13.46
CA PHE A 401 24.95 -16.06 12.13
C PHE A 401 23.43 -15.97 12.21
N VAL A 402 22.85 -14.96 11.57
CA VAL A 402 21.42 -14.67 11.67
C VAL A 402 20.76 -14.41 10.32
N ARG A 403 19.53 -14.90 10.15
CA ARG A 403 18.64 -14.50 9.04
C ARG A 403 17.44 -13.77 9.61
N PHE A 404 17.12 -12.60 9.06
CA PHE A 404 15.98 -11.77 9.48
C PHE A 404 14.68 -12.19 8.78
N HIS A 405 13.61 -12.30 9.57
CA HIS A 405 12.25 -12.62 9.14
C HIS A 405 11.28 -11.55 9.65
N PHE A 406 10.37 -11.10 8.78
CA PHE A 406 9.31 -10.15 9.08
C PHE A 406 7.97 -10.83 8.77
N THR A 407 7.27 -11.28 9.81
CA THR A 407 5.98 -11.98 9.66
C THR A 407 4.85 -10.97 9.80
N PRO A 408 3.94 -10.83 8.81
CA PRO A 408 2.89 -9.82 8.86
C PRO A 408 1.86 -10.20 9.94
N ASP A 409 1.62 -9.30 10.88
CA ASP A 409 0.64 -9.53 11.96
C ASP A 409 -0.79 -9.61 11.39
N ALA A 410 -1.03 -9.00 10.23
CA ALA A 410 -2.31 -9.06 9.50
C ALA A 410 -2.51 -10.37 8.70
N GLY A 411 -1.56 -11.30 8.78
CA GLY A 411 -1.57 -12.57 8.08
C GLY A 411 -1.21 -12.47 6.59
N ILE A 412 -0.82 -13.60 6.00
CA ILE A 412 -0.46 -13.70 4.59
C ILE A 412 -1.72 -13.82 3.73
N LYS A 413 -1.88 -12.95 2.73
CA LYS A 413 -3.00 -12.96 1.78
C LYS A 413 -2.50 -12.69 0.38
N ASN A 414 -3.06 -13.42 -0.60
CA ASN A 414 -2.65 -13.35 -2.00
C ASN A 414 -3.86 -13.18 -2.92
N LEU A 415 -3.64 -12.59 -4.09
CA LEU A 415 -4.62 -12.47 -5.16
C LEU A 415 -4.53 -13.65 -6.12
N ARG A 416 -5.67 -14.09 -6.64
CA ARG A 416 -5.70 -15.03 -7.77
C ARG A 416 -5.29 -14.30 -9.05
N ALA A 417 -4.70 -15.02 -10.02
CA ALA A 417 -4.16 -14.41 -11.24
C ALA A 417 -5.20 -13.60 -12.04
N GLU A 418 -6.43 -14.11 -12.17
CA GLU A 418 -7.51 -13.40 -12.88
C GLU A 418 -7.94 -12.13 -12.14
N GLN A 419 -8.15 -12.23 -10.83
CA GLN A 419 -8.47 -11.09 -9.98
C GLN A 419 -7.36 -10.03 -10.03
N ALA A 420 -6.10 -10.46 -10.00
CA ALA A 420 -4.95 -9.57 -10.07
C ALA A 420 -4.85 -8.82 -11.40
N ARG A 421 -5.18 -9.48 -12.53
CA ARG A 421 -5.27 -8.82 -13.85
C ARG A 421 -6.38 -7.78 -13.89
N GLN A 422 -7.56 -8.12 -13.37
CA GLN A 422 -8.68 -7.19 -13.30
C GLN A 422 -8.35 -5.97 -12.44
N ILE A 423 -7.85 -6.19 -11.21
CA ILE A 423 -7.43 -5.11 -10.32
C ILE A 423 -6.32 -4.29 -10.97
N GLY A 424 -5.33 -4.94 -11.58
CA GLY A 424 -4.21 -4.24 -12.22
C GLY A 424 -4.61 -3.35 -13.40
N ALA A 425 -5.74 -3.65 -14.06
CA ALA A 425 -6.32 -2.83 -15.10
C ALA A 425 -7.22 -1.71 -14.54
N GLU A 426 -7.90 -1.94 -13.41
CA GLU A 426 -8.79 -0.96 -12.76
C GLU A 426 -8.01 0.06 -11.88
N ASP A 427 -7.01 -0.42 -11.13
CA ASP A 427 -6.15 0.35 -10.22
C ASP A 427 -4.70 -0.20 -10.26
N PRO A 428 -3.85 0.27 -11.19
CA PRO A 428 -2.46 -0.18 -11.28
C PRO A 428 -1.62 0.17 -10.05
N ASP A 429 -2.10 1.05 -9.17
CA ASP A 429 -1.46 1.49 -7.92
C ASP A 429 -2.07 0.83 -6.66
N TYR A 430 -2.77 -0.30 -6.83
CA TYR A 430 -3.56 -0.96 -5.79
C TYR A 430 -2.82 -1.17 -4.45
N ASN A 431 -1.62 -1.75 -4.47
CA ASN A 431 -0.88 -2.03 -3.23
C ASN A 431 -0.39 -0.75 -2.56
N THR A 432 -0.03 0.25 -3.37
CA THR A 432 0.38 1.58 -2.89
C THR A 432 -0.80 2.31 -2.26
N ARG A 433 -1.98 2.27 -2.87
CA ARG A 433 -3.22 2.83 -2.34
C ARG A 433 -3.66 2.13 -1.06
N ASP A 434 -3.61 0.80 -1.02
CA ASP A 434 -3.93 0.00 0.17
C ASP A 434 -3.06 0.43 1.37
N LEU A 435 -1.74 0.53 1.19
CA LEU A 435 -0.84 0.97 2.24
C LEU A 435 -1.14 2.40 2.72
N TYR A 436 -1.33 3.33 1.78
CA TYR A 436 -1.63 4.73 2.11
C TYR A 436 -2.95 4.86 2.86
N ARG A 437 -4.00 4.18 2.40
CA ARG A 437 -5.33 4.17 3.00
C ARG A 437 -5.31 3.56 4.40
N ALA A 438 -4.64 2.42 4.58
CA ALA A 438 -4.57 1.74 5.87
C ALA A 438 -3.97 2.66 6.94
N ILE A 439 -2.81 3.26 6.64
CA ILE A 439 -2.16 4.22 7.54
C ILE A 439 -3.02 5.47 7.76
N GLY A 440 -3.63 6.01 6.70
CA GLY A 440 -4.50 7.19 6.79
C GLY A 440 -5.75 6.97 7.66
N LYS A 441 -6.17 5.71 7.85
CA LYS A 441 -7.29 5.31 8.71
C LYS A 441 -6.89 4.89 10.12
N GLY A 442 -5.59 4.91 10.45
CA GLY A 442 -5.08 4.38 11.72
C GLY A 442 -4.95 2.85 11.78
N ASP A 443 -5.22 2.14 10.67
CA ASP A 443 -4.98 0.69 10.54
C ASP A 443 -3.49 0.46 10.20
N PHE A 444 -2.64 0.66 11.20
CA PHE A 444 -1.18 0.62 11.04
C PHE A 444 -0.67 -0.81 10.81
N PRO A 445 -0.15 -1.14 9.61
CA PRO A 445 0.41 -2.46 9.37
C PRO A 445 1.65 -2.67 10.23
N SER A 446 1.80 -3.90 10.71
CA SER A 446 2.95 -4.29 11.50
C SER A 446 3.39 -5.72 11.20
N TRP A 447 4.68 -5.97 11.48
CA TRP A 447 5.31 -7.26 11.34
C TRP A 447 6.07 -7.62 12.62
N THR A 448 5.93 -8.87 13.04
CA THR A 448 6.80 -9.45 14.04
C THR A 448 8.16 -9.77 13.42
N VAL A 449 9.21 -9.13 13.93
CA VAL A 449 10.60 -9.33 13.51
C VAL A 449 11.20 -10.47 14.31
N SER A 450 11.70 -11.48 13.62
CA SER A 450 12.36 -12.64 14.22
C SER A 450 13.68 -12.95 13.51
N ILE A 451 14.54 -13.72 14.17
CA ILE A 451 15.80 -14.21 13.60
C ILE A 451 15.90 -15.73 13.75
N GLN A 452 16.47 -16.40 12.75
CA GLN A 452 17.12 -17.69 12.97
C GLN A 452 18.53 -17.42 13.45
N VAL A 453 19.05 -18.24 14.37
CA VAL A 453 20.38 -18.06 14.97
C VAL A 453 21.17 -19.34 14.79
N LEU A 454 22.40 -19.22 14.31
CA LEU A 454 23.33 -20.31 14.14
C LEU A 454 24.67 -19.94 14.79
N THR A 455 25.25 -20.88 15.51
CA THR A 455 26.63 -20.80 15.99
C THR A 455 27.61 -21.17 14.86
N LEU A 456 28.89 -20.92 15.08
CA LEU A 456 29.92 -21.36 14.12
C LEU A 456 29.94 -22.89 13.96
N ASP A 457 29.63 -23.64 15.03
CA ASP A 457 29.59 -25.11 14.97
C ASP A 457 28.36 -25.59 14.19
N ASP A 458 27.21 -24.93 14.34
CA ASP A 458 26.02 -25.22 13.53
C ASP A 458 26.33 -25.00 12.04
N VAL A 459 27.00 -23.90 11.69
CA VAL A 459 27.41 -23.60 10.31
C VAL A 459 28.34 -24.68 9.74
N LYS A 460 29.29 -25.19 10.53
CA LYS A 460 30.23 -26.23 10.09
C LYS A 460 29.59 -27.60 9.92
N ASN A 461 28.58 -27.91 10.73
CA ASN A 461 27.93 -29.21 10.76
C ASN A 461 26.64 -29.27 9.92
N SER A 462 26.12 -28.12 9.48
CA SER A 462 24.92 -28.05 8.64
C SER A 462 25.11 -28.76 7.31
N GLU A 463 24.16 -29.61 6.94
CA GLU A 463 24.12 -30.26 5.62
C GLU A 463 23.81 -29.27 4.49
N ILE A 464 23.16 -28.16 4.81
CA ILE A 464 22.82 -27.10 3.87
C ILE A 464 23.85 -25.99 3.99
N ASN A 465 24.33 -25.49 2.86
CA ASN A 465 25.12 -24.27 2.85
C ASN A 465 24.23 -23.08 3.24
N VAL A 466 24.34 -22.64 4.50
CA VAL A 466 23.52 -21.55 5.06
C VAL A 466 23.84 -20.20 4.44
N PHE A 467 24.96 -20.05 3.73
CA PHE A 467 25.34 -18.82 3.02
C PHE A 467 24.90 -18.84 1.56
N ASP A 468 24.48 -19.99 1.03
CA ASP A 468 23.84 -20.06 -0.27
C ASP A 468 22.45 -19.43 -0.18
N VAL A 469 22.30 -18.27 -0.79
CA VAL A 469 21.06 -17.49 -0.80
C VAL A 469 19.93 -18.16 -1.59
N THR A 470 20.21 -19.19 -2.39
CA THR A 470 19.18 -19.99 -3.07
C THR A 470 18.47 -20.97 -2.13
N ASN A 471 19.06 -21.24 -0.96
CA ASN A 471 18.52 -22.13 0.05
C ASN A 471 17.81 -21.38 1.18
N THR A 472 16.82 -22.01 1.78
CA THR A 472 16.23 -21.63 3.07
C THR A 472 16.89 -22.40 4.21
N ILE A 473 16.90 -21.82 5.41
CA ILE A 473 17.32 -22.52 6.62
C ILE A 473 16.10 -23.22 7.22
N PRO A 474 16.12 -24.55 7.42
CA PRO A 474 14.96 -25.30 7.92
C PRO A 474 14.46 -24.79 9.27
N LEU A 475 13.17 -24.42 9.34
CA LEU A 475 12.55 -23.91 10.57
C LEU A 475 12.47 -24.95 11.70
N GLY A 476 12.43 -26.24 11.35
CA GLY A 476 12.38 -27.33 12.34
C GLY A 476 13.72 -27.56 13.07
N GLU A 477 14.83 -27.18 12.44
CA GLU A 477 16.17 -27.27 13.02
C GLU A 477 16.59 -25.95 13.67
N PHE A 478 16.33 -24.84 12.97
CA PHE A 478 16.63 -23.49 13.45
C PHE A 478 15.33 -22.68 13.55
N PRO A 479 14.65 -22.69 14.70
CA PRO A 479 13.38 -21.99 14.89
C PRO A 479 13.54 -20.47 14.88
N LEU A 480 12.42 -19.77 14.71
CA LEU A 480 12.38 -18.31 14.78
C LEU A 480 12.43 -17.82 16.23
N HIS A 481 13.41 -16.98 16.54
CA HIS A 481 13.51 -16.25 17.79
C HIS A 481 12.99 -14.83 17.60
N PRO A 482 11.93 -14.41 18.31
CA PRO A 482 11.41 -13.06 18.20
C PRO A 482 12.45 -12.03 18.67
N VAL A 483 12.47 -10.86 18.03
CA VAL A 483 13.38 -9.75 18.35
C VAL A 483 12.58 -8.49 18.68
N GLY A 484 11.59 -8.17 17.85
CA GLY A 484 10.88 -6.91 17.95
C GLY A 484 9.66 -6.81 17.05
N LYS A 485 9.07 -5.62 17.02
CA LYS A 485 7.91 -5.28 16.19
C LYS A 485 8.24 -4.13 15.27
N PHE A 486 8.00 -4.31 13.97
CA PHE A 486 8.14 -3.29 12.93
C PHE A 486 6.75 -2.75 12.59
N VAL A 487 6.51 -1.45 12.79
CA VAL A 487 5.20 -0.81 12.62
C VAL A 487 5.33 0.38 11.67
N LEU A 488 4.40 0.49 10.71
CA LEU A 488 4.29 1.66 9.83
C LEU A 488 3.05 2.46 10.20
N ASN A 489 3.26 3.69 10.66
CA ASN A 489 2.21 4.56 11.18
C ASN A 489 2.20 5.96 10.56
N LYS A 490 3.01 6.21 9.53
CA LYS A 490 3.11 7.51 8.89
C LYS A 490 3.28 7.38 7.38
N ASN A 491 2.36 8.00 6.64
CA ASN A 491 2.46 8.14 5.19
C ASN A 491 3.53 9.18 4.81
N PRO A 492 4.12 9.08 3.60
CA PRO A 492 4.98 10.13 3.10
C PRO A 492 4.20 11.43 2.91
N VAL A 493 4.82 12.56 3.21
CA VAL A 493 4.23 13.89 2.92
C VAL A 493 4.41 14.21 1.45
N ASN A 494 5.61 13.99 0.91
CA ASN A 494 5.87 14.07 -0.52
C ASN A 494 6.52 12.77 -1.03
N TYR A 495 5.78 12.03 -1.87
CA TYR A 495 6.25 10.74 -2.41
C TYR A 495 7.62 10.85 -3.11
N PHE A 496 7.85 11.90 -3.90
CA PHE A 496 9.10 12.03 -4.64
C PHE A 496 10.30 12.28 -3.72
N ALA A 497 10.16 13.21 -2.76
CA ALA A 497 11.20 13.54 -1.80
C ALA A 497 11.53 12.38 -0.85
N GLU A 498 10.51 11.63 -0.44
CA GLU A 498 10.61 10.68 0.66
C GLU A 498 10.68 9.21 0.21
N ILE A 499 10.09 8.85 -0.92
CA ILE A 499 10.05 7.46 -1.42
C ILE A 499 10.87 7.29 -2.70
N GLU A 500 10.69 8.17 -3.69
CA GLU A 500 11.44 8.06 -4.95
C GLU A 500 12.94 8.28 -4.70
N GLN A 501 13.31 9.30 -3.93
CA GLN A 501 14.70 9.61 -3.58
C GLN A 501 15.29 8.74 -2.44
N LEU A 502 14.51 7.84 -1.85
CA LEU A 502 14.98 6.95 -0.79
C LEU A 502 16.06 5.98 -1.29
N ALA A 503 17.19 5.91 -0.59
CA ALA A 503 18.34 5.10 -0.96
C ALA A 503 18.64 4.07 0.14
N PHE A 504 18.41 2.79 -0.17
CA PHE A 504 18.80 1.68 0.68
C PHE A 504 20.12 1.09 0.19
N SER A 505 21.08 0.81 1.06
CA SER A 505 22.33 0.16 0.68
C SER A 505 22.63 -0.97 1.65
N PRO A 506 22.82 -2.22 1.19
CA PRO A 506 23.28 -3.32 2.05
C PRO A 506 24.64 -3.04 2.71
N ALA A 507 25.40 -2.06 2.21
CA ALA A 507 26.64 -1.60 2.82
C ALA A 507 26.44 -0.70 4.05
N ASN A 508 25.22 -0.22 4.30
CA ASN A 508 24.86 0.52 5.50
C ASN A 508 24.68 -0.47 6.65
N LEU A 509 25.79 -0.76 7.30
CA LEU A 509 25.92 -1.62 8.46
C LEU A 509 26.30 -0.79 9.68
N VAL A 510 26.04 -1.35 10.87
CA VAL A 510 26.33 -0.72 12.16
C VAL A 510 27.14 -1.66 13.03
N PRO A 511 27.92 -1.16 14.02
CA PRO A 511 28.70 -2.02 14.92
C PRO A 511 27.85 -3.14 15.50
N GLY A 512 28.37 -4.38 15.44
CA GLY A 512 27.64 -5.59 15.82
C GLY A 512 27.07 -6.39 14.65
N ILE A 513 26.92 -5.79 13.46
CA ILE A 513 26.45 -6.48 12.25
C ILE A 513 27.50 -6.30 11.15
N LEU A 514 28.18 -7.38 10.78
CA LEU A 514 29.32 -7.33 9.85
C LEU A 514 28.90 -7.48 8.38
N GLY A 515 27.64 -7.85 8.12
CA GLY A 515 27.14 -8.19 6.81
C GLY A 515 27.11 -9.71 6.61
N ALA A 516 26.90 -10.17 5.38
CA ALA A 516 26.93 -11.59 5.06
C ALA A 516 28.20 -11.92 4.25
N PRO A 517 28.80 -13.11 4.47
CA PRO A 517 30.00 -13.54 3.76
C PRO A 517 29.74 -14.08 2.35
N ASP A 518 28.50 -14.03 1.85
CA ASP A 518 28.14 -14.52 0.51
C ASP A 518 28.45 -13.51 -0.61
N LYS A 519 28.82 -14.01 -1.80
CA LYS A 519 29.18 -13.15 -2.94
C LYS A 519 28.03 -12.28 -3.46
N VAL A 520 26.78 -12.71 -3.29
CA VAL A 520 25.63 -11.88 -3.68
C VAL A 520 25.56 -10.65 -2.79
N PHE A 521 25.72 -10.79 -1.47
CA PHE A 521 25.78 -9.66 -0.55
C PHE A 521 26.93 -8.72 -0.90
N GLU A 522 28.13 -9.26 -1.15
CA GLU A 522 29.31 -8.50 -1.55
C GLU A 522 29.02 -7.63 -2.78
N ALA A 523 28.51 -8.23 -3.86
CA ALA A 523 28.19 -7.51 -5.09
C ALA A 523 27.10 -6.45 -4.88
N ARG A 524 26.09 -6.74 -4.05
CA ARG A 524 25.02 -5.79 -3.73
C ARG A 524 25.55 -4.56 -2.98
N ARG A 525 26.57 -4.70 -2.12
CA ARG A 525 27.19 -3.53 -1.45
C ARG A 525 27.72 -2.51 -2.45
N LEU A 526 28.36 -2.96 -3.52
CA LEU A 526 28.85 -2.11 -4.60
C LEU A 526 27.69 -1.59 -5.46
N ALA A 527 26.85 -2.49 -5.99
CA ALA A 527 25.86 -2.17 -7.00
C ALA A 527 24.84 -1.12 -6.54
N TYR A 528 24.38 -1.18 -5.29
CA TYR A 528 23.41 -0.22 -4.77
C TYR A 528 24.02 1.18 -4.65
N ARG A 529 25.25 1.27 -4.14
CA ARG A 529 25.94 2.56 -3.98
C ARG A 529 26.21 3.22 -5.34
N ASP A 530 26.68 2.44 -6.31
CA ASP A 530 26.95 2.94 -7.67
C ASP A 530 25.67 3.43 -8.37
N ALA A 531 24.60 2.62 -8.33
CA ALA A 531 23.30 3.01 -8.91
C ALA A 531 22.73 4.29 -8.27
N GLN A 532 22.98 4.50 -6.98
CA GLN A 532 22.55 5.72 -6.26
C GLN A 532 23.36 6.94 -6.68
N TYR A 533 24.68 6.80 -6.89
CA TYR A 533 25.51 7.88 -7.43
C TYR A 533 25.03 8.34 -8.79
N TYR A 534 24.66 7.41 -9.68
CA TYR A 534 24.10 7.76 -10.98
C TYR A 534 22.72 8.41 -10.87
N ARG A 535 21.81 7.81 -10.09
CA ARG A 535 20.40 8.20 -10.05
C ARG A 535 20.12 9.49 -9.27
N LEU A 536 20.82 9.67 -8.14
CA LEU A 536 20.57 10.75 -7.18
C LEU A 536 21.74 11.73 -7.05
N GLY A 537 22.92 11.36 -7.55
CA GLY A 537 24.14 12.14 -7.43
C GLY A 537 25.04 11.73 -6.27
N ALA A 538 26.27 12.24 -6.27
CA ALA A 538 27.31 11.91 -5.29
C ALA A 538 26.88 12.14 -3.83
N ASN A 539 26.03 13.14 -3.59
CA ASN A 539 25.58 13.55 -2.27
C ASN A 539 24.19 13.01 -1.89
N PHE A 540 23.77 11.86 -2.44
CA PHE A 540 22.45 11.28 -2.14
C PHE A 540 22.20 11.04 -0.64
N ASN A 541 23.26 10.79 0.15
CA ASN A 541 23.17 10.65 1.62
C ASN A 541 22.84 11.98 2.34
N ARG A 542 22.94 13.12 1.66
CA ARG A 542 22.57 14.44 2.18
C ARG A 542 21.11 14.80 1.88
N ILE A 543 20.41 14.02 1.04
CA ILE A 543 18.96 14.12 0.87
C ILE A 543 18.29 13.79 2.21
N PRO A 544 17.30 14.57 2.69
CA PRO A 544 16.76 14.46 4.05
C PRO A 544 16.40 13.03 4.47
N VAL A 545 15.70 12.27 3.62
CA VAL A 545 15.26 10.91 3.94
C VAL A 545 16.41 9.89 4.02
N ASN A 546 17.56 10.17 3.40
CA ASN A 546 18.74 9.30 3.43
C ASN A 546 19.73 9.68 4.55
N CYS A 547 19.56 10.86 5.14
CA CYS A 547 20.44 11.32 6.22
C CYS A 547 20.30 10.42 7.45
N PRO A 548 21.40 9.99 8.08
CA PRO A 548 21.34 9.29 9.36
C PRO A 548 21.09 10.28 10.49
N PHE A 549 19.88 10.83 10.56
CA PHE A 549 19.55 11.98 11.42
C PHE A 549 19.58 11.67 12.93
N GLN A 550 19.66 10.40 13.32
CA GLN A 550 19.86 9.96 14.71
C GLN A 550 21.33 10.04 15.16
N THR A 551 22.24 10.45 14.28
CA THR A 551 23.65 10.63 14.61
C THR A 551 24.23 11.84 13.87
N SER A 552 25.37 12.33 14.36
CA SER A 552 26.11 13.40 13.68
C SER A 552 27.06 12.79 12.65
N THR A 553 26.99 13.26 11.40
CA THR A 553 27.89 12.82 10.35
C THR A 553 29.11 13.73 10.28
N PHE A 554 30.29 13.17 10.54
CA PHE A 554 31.56 13.85 10.31
C PHE A 554 32.40 13.01 9.35
N THR A 555 32.58 13.48 8.12
CA THR A 555 33.42 12.83 7.12
C THR A 555 34.54 13.76 6.64
N TYR A 556 35.40 13.23 5.78
CA TYR A 556 36.39 13.98 5.01
C TYR A 556 35.95 14.17 3.55
N ASN A 557 34.79 13.62 3.17
CA ASN A 557 34.19 13.86 1.85
C ASN A 557 33.66 15.30 1.79
N ARG A 558 34.02 16.03 0.73
CA ARG A 558 33.60 17.42 0.47
C ARG A 558 33.02 17.56 -0.92
N ASP A 559 32.31 18.68 -1.12
CA ASP A 559 31.91 19.23 -2.40
C ASP A 559 30.97 18.30 -3.20
N GLY A 560 30.99 18.41 -4.53
CA GLY A 560 30.13 17.65 -5.43
C GLY A 560 28.83 18.40 -5.78
N ARG A 561 27.88 17.67 -6.37
CA ARG A 561 26.58 18.24 -6.77
C ARG A 561 25.66 18.37 -5.55
N PRO A 562 24.84 19.44 -5.43
CA PRO A 562 23.84 19.56 -4.37
C PRO A 562 22.93 18.33 -4.25
N PRO A 563 22.37 18.05 -3.05
CA PRO A 563 22.42 18.87 -1.83
C PRO A 563 23.74 18.77 -1.06
N LEU A 564 24.28 19.92 -0.60
CA LEU A 564 25.57 19.99 0.12
C LEU A 564 25.43 20.23 1.64
N LYS A 565 24.26 20.70 2.11
CA LYS A 565 24.11 21.32 3.45
C LYS A 565 25.23 22.38 3.63
N ASP A 566 25.89 22.42 4.78
CA ASP A 566 27.02 23.32 5.04
C ASP A 566 28.38 22.76 4.60
N ASN A 567 28.42 21.61 3.89
CA ASN A 567 29.65 20.97 3.41
C ASN A 567 30.75 20.79 4.48
N GLU A 568 30.34 20.52 5.73
CA GLU A 568 31.25 20.34 6.88
C GLU A 568 32.08 21.57 7.23
N LYS A 569 31.61 22.76 6.80
CA LYS A 569 32.12 24.08 7.20
C LYS A 569 33.64 24.17 7.03
N ASP A 570 34.34 24.53 8.09
CA ASP A 570 35.79 24.77 8.18
C ASP A 570 36.56 23.58 8.79
N ILE A 571 35.91 22.41 8.94
CA ILE A 571 36.59 21.20 9.44
C ILE A 571 37.70 20.80 8.45
N PRO A 572 38.92 20.44 8.93
CA PRO A 572 39.98 19.91 8.06
C PRO A 572 39.49 18.82 7.10
N ASN A 573 39.93 18.84 5.85
CA ASN A 573 39.46 17.94 4.79
C ASN A 573 40.40 16.74 4.53
N TYR A 574 41.33 16.44 5.44
CA TYR A 574 42.26 15.32 5.32
C TYR A 574 42.52 14.61 6.67
N PHE A 575 42.92 13.34 6.59
CA PHE A 575 43.28 12.48 7.71
C PHE A 575 44.58 11.69 7.42
N PRO A 576 45.49 11.51 8.39
CA PRO A 576 45.48 12.12 9.72
C PRO A 576 45.79 13.63 9.66
N ASN A 577 45.43 14.38 10.71
CA ASN A 577 45.74 15.81 10.82
C ASN A 577 46.03 16.19 12.29
N SER A 578 46.75 17.30 12.48
CA SER A 578 47.09 17.86 13.80
C SER A 578 46.16 19.03 14.20
N PHE A 579 44.99 19.14 13.57
CA PHE A 579 44.08 20.29 13.67
C PHE A 579 42.71 19.91 14.23
N ASN A 580 42.66 18.89 15.09
CA ASN A 580 41.45 18.43 15.79
C ASN A 580 40.28 18.05 14.86
N GLY A 581 40.58 17.56 13.65
CA GLY A 581 39.55 17.00 12.75
C GLY A 581 38.99 15.66 13.26
N PRO A 582 37.93 15.13 12.62
CA PRO A 582 37.31 13.86 12.98
C PRO A 582 38.31 12.70 13.04
N VAL A 583 38.24 11.88 14.09
CA VAL A 583 39.12 10.72 14.29
C VAL A 583 38.35 9.41 14.18
N PRO A 584 38.98 8.32 13.70
CA PRO A 584 38.35 7.00 13.65
C PRO A 584 38.04 6.51 15.08
N TYR A 585 36.89 5.85 15.24
CA TYR A 585 36.58 5.14 16.48
C TYR A 585 37.34 3.80 16.53
N ILE A 586 37.65 3.31 17.74
CA ILE A 586 38.32 2.02 17.95
C ILE A 586 37.29 1.04 18.54
N ASP A 587 36.96 -0.01 17.78
CA ASP A 587 36.24 -1.15 18.31
C ASP A 587 37.24 -2.07 19.03
N LYS A 588 37.21 -2.07 20.37
CA LYS A 588 38.12 -2.87 21.21
C LYS A 588 37.98 -4.38 20.97
N LYS A 589 36.84 -4.81 20.43
CA LYS A 589 36.52 -6.21 20.10
C LYS A 589 36.02 -6.28 18.68
N LYS A 590 36.85 -5.78 17.76
CA LYS A 590 36.61 -5.89 16.34
C LYS A 590 36.76 -7.36 15.93
N SER A 591 35.69 -7.94 15.40
CA SER A 591 35.75 -9.22 14.71
C SER A 591 35.82 -8.99 13.20
N GLU A 592 36.40 -9.96 12.50
CA GLU A 592 36.45 -9.96 11.04
C GLU A 592 35.31 -10.80 10.47
N LEU A 593 34.84 -10.41 9.28
CA LEU A 593 33.88 -11.20 8.54
C LEU A 593 34.59 -12.49 8.11
N ILE A 594 33.94 -13.64 8.33
CA ILE A 594 34.52 -14.91 7.89
C ILE A 594 34.61 -14.96 6.36
N GLU A 595 35.59 -15.69 5.87
CA GLU A 595 35.64 -16.11 4.47
C GLU A 595 35.03 -17.49 4.35
N ILE A 596 34.24 -17.70 3.30
CA ILE A 596 33.60 -18.98 3.01
C ILE A 596 34.10 -19.51 1.67
N VAL A 597 34.22 -20.83 1.57
CA VAL A 597 34.41 -21.50 0.28
C VAL A 597 33.02 -21.82 -0.27
N GLU A 598 32.62 -21.11 -1.32
CA GLU A 598 31.34 -21.38 -1.96
C GLU A 598 31.34 -22.72 -2.69
N CYS A 599 30.19 -23.38 -2.66
CA CYS A 599 29.93 -24.62 -3.37
C CYS A 599 28.91 -24.37 -4.48
N GLU A 600 28.85 -25.28 -5.45
CA GLU A 600 27.78 -25.29 -6.45
C GLU A 600 26.41 -25.32 -5.77
N PRO A 601 25.41 -24.57 -6.29
CA PRO A 601 24.08 -24.55 -5.71
C PRO A 601 23.45 -25.95 -5.72
N ASN A 602 22.81 -26.33 -4.61
CA ASN A 602 22.05 -27.56 -4.57
C ASN A 602 20.74 -27.38 -5.34
N ASN A 603 20.73 -27.91 -6.55
CA ASN A 603 19.57 -27.79 -7.42
C ASN A 603 18.48 -28.77 -6.99
N PHE A 604 17.26 -28.25 -6.89
CA PHE A 604 15.99 -28.97 -6.79
C PHE A 604 15.57 -29.53 -5.43
N LYS A 605 16.45 -29.94 -4.51
CA LYS A 605 16.01 -30.59 -3.24
C LYS A 605 14.95 -29.78 -2.48
N GLN A 606 15.25 -28.52 -2.16
CA GLN A 606 14.29 -27.65 -1.46
C GLN A 606 13.12 -27.22 -2.35
N ALA A 607 13.31 -27.15 -3.67
CA ALA A 607 12.21 -26.92 -4.61
C ALA A 607 11.21 -28.10 -4.60
N THR A 608 11.70 -29.34 -4.49
CA THR A 608 10.89 -30.55 -4.32
C THR A 608 10.18 -30.52 -2.97
N GLU A 609 10.87 -30.18 -1.89
CA GLU A 609 10.27 -30.05 -0.56
C GLU A 609 9.14 -29.01 -0.54
N LEU A 610 9.35 -27.84 -1.14
CA LEU A 610 8.31 -26.82 -1.33
C LEU A 610 7.10 -27.40 -2.08
N TYR A 611 7.32 -28.08 -3.21
CA TYR A 611 6.24 -28.65 -4.01
C TYR A 611 5.48 -29.76 -3.28
N VAL A 612 6.19 -30.65 -2.59
CA VAL A 612 5.63 -31.88 -2.00
C VAL A 612 5.08 -31.66 -0.59
N ASN A 613 5.76 -30.87 0.24
CA ASN A 613 5.46 -30.76 1.67
C ASN A 613 4.69 -29.49 2.01
N GLU A 614 4.92 -28.39 1.29
CA GLU A 614 4.33 -27.09 1.63
C GLU A 614 3.13 -26.72 0.77
N MET A 615 3.09 -27.12 -0.50
CA MET A 615 1.98 -26.81 -1.39
C MET A 615 0.86 -27.86 -1.29
N THR A 616 -0.36 -27.39 -1.05
CA THR A 616 -1.59 -28.17 -1.17
C THR A 616 -1.87 -28.57 -2.63
N SER A 617 -2.72 -29.58 -2.84
CA SER A 617 -3.12 -30.01 -4.20
C SER A 617 -3.64 -28.85 -5.05
N ASP A 618 -4.47 -27.99 -4.46
CA ASP A 618 -5.05 -26.83 -5.16
C ASP A 618 -3.99 -25.76 -5.50
N GLU A 619 -3.01 -25.53 -4.61
CA GLU A 619 -1.89 -24.64 -4.88
C GLU A 619 -1.01 -25.18 -6.01
N ARG A 620 -0.76 -26.49 -6.05
CA ARG A 620 -0.01 -27.12 -7.16
C ARG A 620 -0.75 -26.97 -8.49
N THR A 621 -2.08 -27.05 -8.50
CA THR A 621 -2.90 -26.78 -9.69
C THR A 621 -2.72 -25.37 -10.20
N ARG A 622 -2.87 -24.38 -9.31
CA ARG A 622 -2.66 -22.97 -9.69
C ARG A 622 -1.23 -22.68 -10.11
N LEU A 623 -0.24 -23.28 -9.44
CA LEU A 623 1.16 -23.20 -9.84
C LEU A 623 1.33 -23.63 -11.31
N VAL A 624 0.82 -24.80 -11.67
CA VAL A 624 0.91 -25.33 -13.05
C VAL A 624 0.21 -24.38 -14.03
N GLU A 625 -0.99 -23.90 -13.72
CA GLU A 625 -1.72 -22.92 -14.56
C GLU A 625 -0.90 -21.63 -14.79
N ASN A 626 -0.28 -21.10 -13.74
CA ASN A 626 0.54 -19.90 -13.81
C ASN A 626 1.84 -20.13 -14.59
N VAL A 627 2.47 -21.29 -14.45
CA VAL A 627 3.63 -21.69 -15.26
C VAL A 627 3.23 -21.78 -16.73
N LEU A 628 2.11 -22.44 -17.05
CA LEU A 628 1.62 -22.57 -18.43
C LEU A 628 1.30 -21.22 -19.06
N TYR A 629 0.71 -20.30 -18.30
CA TYR A 629 0.44 -18.94 -18.76
C TYR A 629 1.73 -18.21 -19.18
N SER A 630 2.83 -18.43 -18.45
CA SER A 630 4.13 -17.81 -18.76
C SER A 630 4.94 -18.58 -19.81
N LEU A 631 4.89 -19.91 -19.81
CA LEU A 631 5.70 -20.80 -20.67
C LEU A 631 5.08 -21.04 -22.04
N GLY A 632 3.75 -21.02 -22.13
CA GLY A 632 3.00 -21.31 -23.36
C GLY A 632 3.44 -20.50 -24.59
N PRO A 633 3.76 -19.20 -24.47
CA PRO A 633 4.26 -18.40 -25.59
C PRO A 633 5.72 -18.66 -25.99
N ALA A 634 6.50 -19.40 -25.20
CA ALA A 634 7.90 -19.71 -25.51
C ALA A 634 8.01 -20.78 -26.61
N ALA A 635 9.16 -20.82 -27.29
CA ALA A 635 9.43 -21.79 -28.36
C ALA A 635 9.28 -23.24 -27.87
N SER A 636 8.77 -24.13 -28.74
CA SER A 636 8.46 -25.51 -28.39
C SER A 636 9.65 -26.31 -27.84
N TRP A 637 10.88 -26.01 -28.26
CA TRP A 637 12.08 -26.64 -27.71
C TRP A 637 12.44 -26.13 -26.31
N LEU A 638 12.15 -24.85 -25.99
CA LEU A 638 12.25 -24.31 -24.63
C LEU A 638 11.20 -24.94 -23.72
N GLN A 639 9.96 -25.08 -24.20
CA GLN A 639 8.90 -25.77 -23.47
C GLN A 639 9.32 -27.20 -23.09
N LYS A 640 9.85 -27.98 -24.05
CA LYS A 640 10.38 -29.33 -23.80
C LYS A 640 11.53 -29.33 -22.79
N LYS A 641 12.41 -28.34 -22.84
CA LYS A 641 13.52 -28.20 -21.89
C LYS A 641 13.02 -27.88 -20.48
N ALA A 642 12.06 -26.96 -20.35
CA ALA A 642 11.42 -26.62 -19.09
C ALA A 642 10.72 -27.84 -18.46
N VAL A 643 9.95 -28.60 -19.24
CA VAL A 643 9.31 -29.85 -18.78
C VAL A 643 10.34 -30.84 -18.20
N LYS A 644 11.48 -31.03 -18.88
CA LYS A 644 12.55 -31.91 -18.37
C LYS A 644 13.08 -31.43 -17.03
N ILE A 645 13.31 -30.12 -16.86
CA ILE A 645 13.84 -29.56 -15.61
C ILE A 645 12.79 -29.64 -14.49
N PHE A 646 11.53 -29.33 -14.77
CA PHE A 646 10.45 -29.51 -13.79
C PHE A 646 10.26 -30.98 -13.38
N SER A 647 10.55 -31.93 -14.28
CA SER A 647 10.54 -33.36 -13.96
C SER A 647 11.67 -33.76 -13.00
N LEU A 648 12.79 -33.03 -12.99
CA LEU A 648 13.88 -33.21 -12.02
C LEU A 648 13.49 -32.69 -10.62
N ILE A 649 12.62 -31.67 -10.54
CA ILE A 649 12.03 -31.22 -9.28
C ILE A 649 11.04 -32.28 -8.78
N HIS A 650 10.06 -32.64 -9.60
CA HIS A 650 9.11 -33.70 -9.27
C HIS A 650 8.45 -34.26 -10.54
N PRO A 651 8.35 -35.59 -10.73
CA PRO A 651 7.74 -36.19 -11.92
C PRO A 651 6.31 -35.73 -12.19
N ASP A 652 5.47 -35.60 -11.15
CA ASP A 652 4.10 -35.07 -11.29
C ASP A 652 4.07 -33.62 -11.82
N LEU A 653 4.99 -32.78 -11.37
CA LEU A 653 5.04 -31.38 -11.81
C LEU A 653 5.37 -31.29 -13.30
N GLY A 654 6.41 -32.01 -13.73
CA GLY A 654 6.79 -32.09 -15.14
C GLY A 654 5.66 -32.66 -16.01
N TYR A 655 5.05 -33.77 -15.58
CA TYR A 655 3.93 -34.40 -16.27
C TYR A 655 2.74 -33.45 -16.44
N ARG A 656 2.31 -32.77 -15.37
CA ARG A 656 1.16 -31.85 -15.42
C ARG A 656 1.41 -30.64 -16.32
N ILE A 657 2.64 -30.11 -16.34
CA ILE A 657 3.02 -29.03 -17.27
C ILE A 657 3.00 -29.54 -18.71
N GLU A 658 3.54 -30.74 -18.98
CA GLU A 658 3.50 -31.34 -20.31
C GLU A 658 2.07 -31.53 -20.83
N GLN A 659 1.20 -32.12 -20.02
CA GLN A 659 -0.22 -32.32 -20.37
C GLN A 659 -0.93 -30.98 -20.61
N GLY A 660 -0.65 -29.96 -19.80
CA GLY A 660 -1.21 -28.62 -19.98
C GLY A 660 -0.77 -27.94 -21.28
N LEU A 661 0.49 -28.11 -21.68
CA LEU A 661 0.99 -27.60 -22.96
C LEU A 661 0.31 -28.31 -24.14
N LEU A 662 0.17 -29.64 -24.10
CA LEU A 662 -0.52 -30.41 -25.14
C LEU A 662 -2.01 -30.01 -25.27
N ALA A 663 -2.68 -29.77 -24.14
CA ALA A 663 -4.07 -29.31 -24.12
C ALA A 663 -4.24 -27.87 -24.68
N ASN A 664 -3.28 -26.97 -24.45
CA ASN A 664 -3.30 -25.63 -25.02
C ASN A 664 -3.06 -25.63 -26.54
N VAL A 665 -2.18 -26.51 -27.02
CA VAL A 665 -1.96 -26.69 -28.46
C VAL A 665 -3.26 -27.15 -29.15
N THR A 666 -3.98 -28.11 -28.56
CA THR A 666 -5.25 -28.61 -29.12
C THR A 666 -6.37 -27.55 -29.14
N LYS A 667 -6.50 -26.70 -28.10
CA LYS A 667 -7.46 -25.57 -28.13
C LYS A 667 -7.21 -24.55 -29.25
N ASN A 668 -5.96 -24.37 -29.67
CA ASN A 668 -5.61 -23.45 -30.76
C ASN A 668 -5.78 -24.10 -32.14
N TYR A 669 -5.93 -25.42 -32.25
CA TYR A 669 -6.25 -26.10 -33.51
C TYR A 669 -7.75 -26.05 -33.85
N ASP A 670 -8.64 -25.83 -32.89
CA ASP A 670 -10.09 -25.70 -33.12
C ASP A 670 -10.51 -24.29 -33.62
N ILE A 671 -9.55 -23.39 -33.89
CA ILE A 671 -9.78 -21.99 -34.32
C ILE A 671 -9.07 -21.69 -35.67
N TYR A 672 -8.68 -22.72 -36.44
CA TYR A 672 -8.16 -22.56 -37.80
C TYR A 672 -9.02 -23.24 -38.86
#